data_AF-A0A974SCW5-F1
#
_entry.id   AF-A0A974SCW5-F1
#
_cell.length_a   1.000
_cell.length_b   1.000
_cell.length_c   1.000
_cell.angle_alpha   90.00
_cell.angle_beta   90.00
_cell.angle_gamma   90.00
#
_symmetry.space_group_name_H-M   'P 1'
#
loop_
_entity.id
_entity.type
_entity.pdbx_description
1 polymer ?
#
loop_
_entity_poly.entity_id
_entity_poly.type
_entity_poly.pdbx_seq_one_letter_code
_entity_poly.pdbx_strand_id
1 'polypeptide(L)'
;MDALLGNSSLMPAEVREAAGAYAESVSPGFRKGLLFTAAKREKEQQKRLAAWHTLQTREIAAQLEWHLLQLVRQWGEGLGVWDEAAETQLKQAFPAVSPEGLAAAVKPGTGFSGEALLNFCRTLAADIETQFRRAALGAGDELLAKLPPLLDGQRAELARREAALQRQARALAALAALDRAADARAAELAAQLPPRRTLTPGTLPEVRVTPQAGALRAAPVKPQPLRQAAAGSPAAGLAAGTASPAGGRRRLGEAAAVLDAAAELLRREPAMASAARSLAARAADLAGGRFTLALFGAFSAGKSSFANALLGEEVLPVSPHPATAAVNRILAPEGDFRHASAVVTMKSREDFWEDILHSFSVLQLAAPQPETWTAAAAELQVGGLHPSALPHAGFLRAAAAGWQEAEALLGTVRTVDLQEYRTLVAEETRACFIQGIDLYYDCPLTASGIVLVDTPGADSLHARHTGVTFGYMKNADAICFVTYYNHAFSKADRGLLAQLGRIKDSFALDKMFFIINASDLASDEEELQEVQQHVAQNLRAGGLMKPQMYSLSSLLALEGKTAGSRELYEASRFSSFEQALADFAGGELPRLSLAAAKDSLSTVRRRTEEWQEKARQAAGQREAQMRELEDQRRIAEQRLRLLAGEERPGRDLRREGEELLYHVRQRISFAFGRFFQESFHPSLLREDGGNLKEIFTACGRELERTVQRELEQELWATTLRLEAAGRRLAHAAAAAAAEELSIPAEDLQFLQNDKDPWPSPAKLECRLNPLDWPALWSRFKSPRHFFEGAGRNEVRAAAEPWMKESVAGAAEELESFLLDFYAGSVEAALSRAGDALRESLTEREAAITELLKGGDSAEHWHRLSGELLRLEEAFDNIVDNDL
;
A
#
# COMPACT_ATOMS: atom_id res chain seq x y z
N MET A 1 -25.60 -9.50 11.02
CA MET A 1 -26.01 -10.08 12.33
C MET A 1 -26.10 -11.61 12.28
N ASP A 2 -26.91 -12.20 11.38
CA ASP A 2 -27.06 -13.68 11.32
C ASP A 2 -25.75 -14.43 11.04
N ALA A 3 -24.89 -13.89 10.18
CA ALA A 3 -23.55 -14.46 9.93
C ALA A 3 -22.61 -14.36 11.15
N LEU A 4 -22.77 -13.33 12.00
CA LEU A 4 -21.97 -13.13 13.20
C LEU A 4 -22.40 -14.09 14.30
N LEU A 5 -23.71 -14.21 14.53
CA LEU A 5 -24.28 -15.16 15.50
C LEU A 5 -23.98 -16.60 15.10
N GLY A 6 -24.15 -16.95 13.82
CA GLY A 6 -23.90 -18.30 13.30
C GLY A 6 -22.44 -18.76 13.36
N ASN A 7 -21.48 -17.82 13.44
CA ASN A 7 -20.05 -18.11 13.57
C ASN A 7 -19.53 -17.98 15.01
N SER A 8 -20.38 -17.60 15.97
CA SER A 8 -19.98 -17.39 17.36
C SER A 8 -19.73 -18.74 18.07
N SER A 9 -18.49 -18.97 18.51
CA SER A 9 -18.14 -20.21 19.24
C SER A 9 -18.39 -20.02 20.73
N LEU A 10 -19.65 -20.02 21.16
CA LEU A 10 -20.02 -19.85 22.58
C LEU A 10 -19.70 -21.06 23.48
N MET A 11 -19.37 -22.21 22.88
CA MET A 11 -19.16 -23.48 23.57
C MET A 11 -17.82 -24.14 23.20
N PRO A 12 -16.67 -23.48 23.44
CA PRO A 12 -15.36 -24.10 23.26
C PRO A 12 -15.16 -25.27 24.24
N ALA A 13 -14.10 -26.08 24.04
CA ALA A 13 -13.84 -27.28 24.84
C ALA A 13 -13.86 -27.02 26.36
N GLU A 14 -13.21 -25.94 26.81
CA GLU A 14 -13.14 -25.55 28.23
C GLU A 14 -14.52 -25.26 28.84
N VAL A 15 -15.39 -24.55 28.11
CA VAL A 15 -16.75 -24.22 28.57
C VAL A 15 -17.62 -25.47 28.61
N ARG A 16 -17.49 -26.36 27.61
CA ARG A 16 -18.22 -27.64 27.58
C ARG A 16 -17.82 -28.56 28.73
N GLU A 17 -16.53 -28.62 29.05
CA GLU A 17 -16.02 -29.39 30.19
C GLU A 17 -16.52 -28.82 31.52
N ALA A 18 -16.51 -27.49 31.69
CA ALA A 18 -17.03 -26.84 32.89
C ALA A 18 -18.54 -27.06 33.07
N ALA A 19 -19.32 -26.94 31.99
CA ALA A 19 -20.75 -27.23 31.98
C ALA A 19 -21.03 -28.70 32.33
N GLY A 20 -20.29 -29.63 31.74
CA GLY A 20 -20.38 -31.07 32.02
C GLY A 20 -20.03 -31.40 33.48
N ALA A 21 -18.98 -30.80 34.02
CA ALA A 21 -18.56 -30.98 35.41
C ALA A 21 -19.63 -30.47 36.41
N TYR A 22 -20.29 -29.35 36.11
CA TYR A 22 -21.41 -28.88 36.92
C TYR A 22 -22.62 -29.83 36.82
N ALA A 23 -23.00 -30.23 35.60
CA ALA A 23 -24.13 -31.14 35.38
C ALA A 23 -23.96 -32.50 36.08
N GLU A 24 -22.74 -33.06 36.09
CA GLU A 24 -22.38 -34.27 36.84
C GLU A 24 -22.65 -34.09 38.35
N SER A 25 -22.31 -32.92 38.90
CA SER A 25 -22.47 -32.64 40.34
C SER A 25 -23.93 -32.59 40.80
N VAL A 26 -24.86 -32.33 39.87
CA VAL A 26 -26.32 -32.26 40.12
C VAL A 26 -26.99 -33.64 39.97
N SER A 27 -26.30 -34.65 39.44
CA SER A 27 -26.87 -35.97 39.15
C SER A 27 -27.24 -36.80 40.41
N PRO A 28 -28.28 -37.68 40.36
CA PRO A 28 -28.79 -38.40 41.54
C PRO A 28 -27.83 -39.37 42.28
N GLY A 29 -26.60 -39.57 41.78
CA GLY A 29 -25.60 -40.49 42.35
C GLY A 29 -24.26 -39.85 42.73
N PHE A 30 -24.10 -38.53 42.64
CA PHE A 30 -22.80 -37.88 42.80
C PHE A 30 -22.25 -37.98 44.25
N ARG A 31 -21.12 -38.71 44.43
CA ARG A 31 -20.35 -38.79 45.68
C ARG A 31 -18.85 -38.76 45.36
N LYS A 32 -18.13 -37.74 45.84
CA LYS A 32 -16.66 -37.66 45.71
C LYS A 32 -16.01 -38.28 46.96
N GLY A 33 -15.79 -39.60 46.94
CA GLY A 33 -15.15 -40.36 48.03
C GLY A 33 -16.10 -40.97 49.07
N LEU A 34 -15.54 -41.76 50.00
CA LEU A 34 -16.27 -42.66 50.93
C LEU A 34 -17.07 -41.97 52.06
N LEU A 35 -16.89 -40.66 52.30
CA LEU A 35 -17.59 -39.88 53.34
C LEU A 35 -17.95 -38.46 52.85
N PHE A 36 -19.00 -38.33 52.04
CA PHE A 36 -19.44 -37.07 51.44
C PHE A 36 -20.74 -36.56 52.08
N THR A 37 -20.69 -35.45 52.83
CA THR A 37 -21.86 -34.84 53.50
C THR A 37 -22.64 -33.92 52.56
N ALA A 38 -23.94 -33.70 52.84
CA ALA A 38 -24.80 -32.82 52.02
C ALA A 38 -24.23 -31.40 51.87
N ALA A 39 -23.69 -30.81 52.95
CA ALA A 39 -23.06 -29.48 52.92
C ALA A 39 -21.78 -29.41 52.05
N LYS A 40 -21.00 -30.51 51.97
CA LYS A 40 -19.82 -30.58 51.09
C LYS A 40 -20.23 -30.70 49.62
N ARG A 41 -21.37 -31.35 49.34
CA ARG A 41 -21.93 -31.46 47.99
C ARG A 41 -22.41 -30.10 47.47
N GLU A 42 -23.14 -29.36 48.28
CA GLU A 42 -23.63 -28.02 47.92
C GLU A 42 -22.47 -27.04 47.65
N LYS A 43 -21.43 -27.06 48.49
CA LYS A 43 -20.24 -26.23 48.30
C LYS A 43 -19.47 -26.56 47.00
N GLU A 44 -19.38 -27.83 46.62
CA GLU A 44 -18.74 -28.24 45.36
C GLU A 44 -19.61 -27.87 44.15
N GLN A 45 -20.94 -27.97 44.25
CA GLN A 45 -21.88 -27.54 43.20
C GLN A 45 -21.74 -26.03 42.94
N GLN A 46 -21.74 -25.21 44.00
CA GLN A 46 -21.54 -23.77 43.90
C GLN A 46 -20.18 -23.42 43.28
N LYS A 47 -19.11 -24.13 43.65
CA LYS A 47 -17.77 -23.91 43.08
C LYS A 47 -17.73 -24.20 41.58
N ARG A 48 -18.34 -25.31 41.14
CA ARG A 48 -18.38 -25.70 39.72
C ARG A 48 -19.27 -24.76 38.90
N LEU A 49 -20.39 -24.31 39.47
CA LEU A 49 -21.26 -23.32 38.85
C LEU A 49 -20.55 -21.98 38.64
N ALA A 50 -19.83 -21.50 39.65
CA ALA A 50 -19.07 -20.25 39.56
C ALA A 50 -17.96 -20.32 38.50
N ALA A 51 -17.27 -21.45 38.40
CA ALA A 51 -16.25 -21.67 37.37
C ALA A 51 -16.84 -21.69 35.96
N TRP A 52 -17.97 -22.37 35.76
CA TRP A 52 -18.66 -22.37 34.48
C TRP A 52 -19.21 -20.98 34.12
N HIS A 53 -19.85 -20.29 35.08
CA HIS A 53 -20.35 -18.93 34.90
C HIS A 53 -19.26 -17.97 34.45
N THR A 54 -18.09 -17.99 35.11
CA THR A 54 -16.96 -17.12 34.76
C THR A 54 -16.49 -17.35 33.32
N LEU A 55 -16.32 -18.61 32.91
CA LEU A 55 -15.90 -18.95 31.55
C LEU A 55 -16.97 -18.58 30.52
N GLN A 56 -18.25 -18.84 30.82
CA GLN A 56 -19.36 -18.53 29.92
C GLN A 56 -19.51 -17.01 29.71
N THR A 57 -19.41 -16.21 30.77
CA THR A 57 -19.44 -14.75 30.70
C THR A 57 -18.28 -14.20 29.87
N ARG A 58 -17.07 -14.76 30.03
CA ARG A 58 -15.91 -14.38 29.21
C ARG A 58 -16.16 -14.62 27.72
N GLU A 59 -16.66 -15.80 27.36
CA GLU A 59 -16.92 -16.12 25.94
C GLU A 59 -18.07 -15.30 25.36
N ILE A 60 -19.11 -14.99 26.13
CA ILE A 60 -20.20 -14.10 25.67
C ILE A 60 -19.67 -12.69 25.41
N ALA A 61 -18.87 -12.15 26.32
CA ALA A 61 -18.28 -10.82 26.14
C ALA A 61 -17.39 -10.75 24.89
N ALA A 62 -16.55 -11.77 24.70
CA ALA A 62 -15.61 -11.85 23.59
C ALA A 62 -16.30 -12.12 22.24
N GLN A 63 -17.24 -13.07 22.19
CA GLN A 63 -17.81 -13.56 20.92
C GLN A 63 -19.10 -12.82 20.51
N LEU A 64 -19.84 -12.22 21.45
CA LEU A 64 -21.13 -11.57 21.16
C LEU A 64 -21.14 -10.08 21.50
N GLU A 65 -20.93 -9.70 22.76
CA GLU A 65 -21.17 -8.32 23.23
C GLU A 65 -20.38 -7.30 22.41
N TRP A 66 -19.06 -7.52 22.28
CA TRP A 66 -18.21 -6.62 21.52
C TRP A 66 -18.58 -6.56 20.04
N HIS A 67 -18.77 -7.72 19.41
CA HIS A 67 -19.04 -7.80 17.97
C HIS A 67 -20.42 -7.22 17.61
N LEU A 68 -21.45 -7.45 18.44
CA LEU A 68 -22.77 -6.87 18.23
C LEU A 68 -22.79 -5.36 18.47
N LEU A 69 -22.07 -4.90 19.49
CA LEU A 69 -21.88 -3.46 19.73
C LEU A 69 -21.26 -2.78 18.52
N GLN A 70 -20.16 -3.33 17.99
CA GLN A 70 -19.50 -2.80 16.79
C GLN A 70 -20.41 -2.81 15.57
N LEU A 71 -21.16 -3.90 15.36
CA LEU A 71 -22.08 -4.01 14.23
C LEU A 71 -23.17 -2.93 14.25
N VAL A 72 -23.85 -2.74 15.39
CA VAL A 72 -24.91 -1.73 15.52
C VAL A 72 -24.32 -0.33 15.49
N ARG A 73 -23.13 -0.14 16.07
CA ARG A 73 -22.37 1.12 16.01
C ARG A 73 -22.04 1.54 14.59
N GLN A 74 -21.36 0.68 13.83
CA GLN A 74 -20.99 0.96 12.44
C GLN A 74 -22.22 1.29 11.59
N TRP A 75 -23.30 0.53 11.79
CA TRP A 75 -24.56 0.78 11.09
C TRP A 75 -25.21 2.11 11.51
N GLY A 76 -25.23 2.45 12.79
CA GLY A 76 -25.75 3.72 13.30
C GLY A 76 -24.90 4.94 12.91
N GLU A 77 -23.58 4.80 12.91
CA GLU A 77 -22.63 5.82 12.44
C GLU A 77 -22.82 6.09 10.94
N GLY A 78 -22.99 5.03 10.14
CA GLY A 78 -23.31 5.14 8.70
C GLY A 78 -24.64 5.86 8.41
N LEU A 79 -25.56 5.87 9.38
CA LEU A 79 -26.84 6.59 9.31
C LEU A 79 -26.82 7.95 10.02
N GLY A 80 -25.72 8.33 10.67
CA GLY A 80 -25.59 9.59 11.41
C GLY A 80 -26.47 9.69 12.66
N VAL A 81 -26.91 8.57 13.23
CA VAL A 81 -27.83 8.52 14.40
C VAL A 81 -27.17 7.98 15.67
N TRP A 82 -25.89 7.64 15.60
CA TRP A 82 -25.11 7.09 16.71
C TRP A 82 -24.57 8.17 17.65
N ASP A 83 -24.72 7.96 18.95
CA ASP A 83 -24.22 8.82 20.02
C ASP A 83 -23.78 7.97 21.24
N GLU A 84 -23.13 8.61 22.21
CA GLU A 84 -22.63 7.94 23.43
C GLU A 84 -23.79 7.37 24.29
N ALA A 85 -24.98 7.97 24.18
CA ALA A 85 -26.19 7.49 24.84
C ALA A 85 -26.67 6.16 24.23
N ALA A 86 -26.66 6.02 22.90
CA ALA A 86 -27.01 4.79 22.20
C ALA A 86 -26.03 3.65 22.52
N GLU A 87 -24.73 3.96 22.63
CA GLU A 87 -23.73 2.96 23.04
C GLU A 87 -24.01 2.43 24.44
N THR A 88 -24.33 3.33 25.38
CA THR A 88 -24.64 2.98 26.76
C THR A 88 -25.93 2.17 26.86
N GLN A 89 -26.96 2.55 26.09
CA GLN A 89 -28.25 1.88 26.08
C GLN A 89 -28.15 0.47 25.49
N LEU A 90 -27.37 0.27 24.41
CA LEU A 90 -27.14 -1.05 23.84
C LEU A 90 -26.40 -1.97 24.83
N LYS A 91 -25.37 -1.46 25.51
CA LYS A 91 -24.66 -2.22 26.56
C LYS A 91 -25.58 -2.66 27.69
N GLN A 92 -26.53 -1.79 28.09
CA GLN A 92 -27.52 -2.11 29.12
C GLN A 92 -28.63 -3.06 28.64
N ALA A 93 -28.92 -3.07 27.34
CA ALA A 93 -29.92 -3.96 26.75
C ALA A 93 -29.43 -5.41 26.63
N PHE A 94 -28.11 -5.65 26.65
CA PHE A 94 -27.56 -7.00 26.59
C PHE A 94 -27.92 -7.82 27.84
N PRO A 95 -28.37 -9.08 27.66
CA PRO A 95 -28.82 -9.89 28.77
C PRO A 95 -27.63 -10.35 29.62
N ALA A 96 -27.69 -10.10 30.93
CA ALA A 96 -26.72 -10.64 31.87
C ALA A 96 -27.00 -12.12 32.14
N VAL A 97 -26.01 -12.99 31.90
CA VAL A 97 -26.10 -14.41 32.28
C VAL A 97 -25.82 -14.56 33.76
N SER A 98 -26.82 -14.99 34.55
CA SER A 98 -26.67 -15.23 35.99
C SER A 98 -26.29 -16.68 36.30
N PRO A 99 -25.59 -16.94 37.42
CA PRO A 99 -25.33 -18.30 37.89
C PRO A 99 -26.62 -19.12 38.07
N GLU A 100 -27.69 -18.49 38.56
CA GLU A 100 -28.99 -19.13 38.76
C GLU A 100 -29.65 -19.51 37.44
N GLY A 101 -29.50 -18.69 36.39
CA GLY A 101 -30.00 -18.97 35.05
C GLY A 101 -29.29 -20.17 34.41
N LEU A 102 -27.96 -20.25 34.56
CA LEU A 102 -27.17 -21.40 34.13
C LEU A 102 -27.53 -22.68 34.90
N ALA A 103 -27.76 -22.56 36.21
CA ALA A 103 -28.20 -23.68 37.04
C ALA A 103 -29.59 -24.20 36.63
N ALA A 104 -30.53 -23.29 36.32
CA ALA A 104 -31.87 -23.63 35.90
C ALA A 104 -31.92 -24.31 34.51
N ALA A 105 -30.93 -24.04 33.64
CA ALA A 105 -30.81 -24.71 32.36
C ALA A 105 -30.51 -26.22 32.47
N VAL A 106 -29.93 -26.66 33.60
CA VAL A 106 -29.56 -28.06 33.83
C VAL A 106 -30.73 -28.83 34.46
N LYS A 107 -31.32 -29.79 33.72
CA LYS A 107 -32.46 -30.59 34.20
C LYS A 107 -32.02 -31.73 35.14
N PRO A 108 -32.64 -31.90 36.33
CA PRO A 108 -32.31 -32.99 37.25
C PRO A 108 -32.61 -34.36 36.64
N GLY A 109 -31.66 -35.30 36.69
CA GLY A 109 -31.86 -36.70 36.30
C GLY A 109 -31.58 -37.03 34.82
N THR A 110 -31.02 -36.10 34.03
CA THR A 110 -30.48 -36.41 32.70
C THR A 110 -29.03 -36.89 32.82
N GLY A 111 -28.73 -38.08 32.28
CA GLY A 111 -27.34 -38.54 32.16
C GLY A 111 -26.63 -37.78 31.05
N PHE A 112 -25.61 -37.00 31.39
CA PHE A 112 -24.79 -36.27 30.41
C PHE A 112 -23.73 -37.20 29.83
N SER A 113 -24.13 -38.07 28.88
CA SER A 113 -23.18 -38.73 27.97
C SER A 113 -22.59 -37.70 26.99
N GLY A 114 -21.49 -38.03 26.29
CA GLY A 114 -20.81 -37.09 25.40
C GLY A 114 -21.73 -36.42 24.36
N GLU A 115 -22.67 -37.17 23.79
CA GLU A 115 -23.65 -36.65 22.81
C GLU A 115 -24.76 -35.79 23.47
N ALA A 116 -25.22 -36.17 24.66
CA ALA A 116 -26.22 -35.41 25.40
C ALA A 116 -25.69 -34.04 25.86
N LEU A 117 -24.42 -33.98 26.26
CA LEU A 117 -23.74 -32.73 26.62
C LEU A 117 -23.60 -31.79 25.41
N LEU A 118 -23.23 -32.33 24.23
CA LEU A 118 -23.13 -31.53 23.01
C LEU A 118 -24.49 -30.93 22.59
N ASN A 119 -25.57 -31.70 22.68
CA ASN A 119 -26.91 -31.21 22.38
C ASN A 119 -27.37 -30.15 23.39
N PHE A 120 -27.11 -30.34 24.70
CA PHE A 120 -27.38 -29.31 25.71
C PHE A 120 -26.62 -28.01 25.43
N CYS A 121 -25.32 -28.11 25.16
CA CYS A 121 -24.49 -26.95 24.86
C CYS A 121 -24.97 -26.21 23.60
N ARG A 122 -25.40 -26.93 22.55
CA ARG A 122 -25.96 -26.32 21.34
C ARG A 122 -27.27 -25.56 21.63
N THR A 123 -28.17 -26.15 22.41
CA THR A 123 -29.43 -25.49 22.78
C THR A 123 -29.19 -24.24 23.62
N LEU A 124 -28.30 -24.32 24.61
CA LEU A 124 -27.98 -23.18 25.46
C LEU A 124 -27.29 -22.05 24.67
N ALA A 125 -26.38 -22.38 23.74
CA ALA A 125 -25.78 -21.38 22.85
C ALA A 125 -26.84 -20.69 21.99
N ALA A 126 -27.76 -21.45 21.38
CA ALA A 126 -28.85 -20.89 20.57
C ALA A 126 -29.80 -19.99 21.38
N ASP A 127 -30.09 -20.34 22.63
CA ASP A 127 -30.92 -19.52 23.52
C ASP A 127 -30.23 -18.19 23.86
N ILE A 128 -28.93 -18.22 24.13
CA ILE A 128 -28.13 -17.01 24.40
C ILE A 128 -28.08 -16.12 23.15
N GLU A 129 -27.74 -16.69 21.99
CA GLU A 129 -27.72 -15.96 20.71
C GLU A 129 -29.06 -15.29 20.39
N THR A 130 -30.17 -15.97 20.68
CA THR A 130 -31.52 -15.45 20.45
C THR A 130 -31.83 -14.23 21.32
N GLN A 131 -31.41 -14.26 22.59
CA GLN A 131 -31.62 -13.14 23.51
C GLN A 131 -30.78 -11.91 23.10
N PHE A 132 -29.51 -12.13 22.74
CA PHE A 132 -28.62 -11.08 22.24
C PHE A 132 -29.09 -10.48 20.92
N ARG A 133 -29.60 -11.33 20.00
CA ARG A 133 -30.23 -10.88 18.74
C ARG A 133 -31.38 -9.92 19.02
N ARG A 134 -32.26 -10.27 19.96
CA ARG A 134 -33.42 -9.45 20.31
C ARG A 134 -33.02 -8.09 20.90
N ALA A 135 -31.99 -8.07 21.74
CA ALA A 135 -31.46 -6.83 22.30
C ALA A 135 -30.86 -5.91 21.22
N ALA A 136 -30.03 -6.46 20.32
CA ALA A 136 -29.42 -5.70 19.24
C ALA A 136 -30.44 -5.16 18.23
N LEU A 137 -31.46 -5.96 17.86
CA LEU A 137 -32.54 -5.50 16.98
C LEU A 137 -33.37 -4.39 17.62
N GLY A 138 -33.71 -4.50 18.92
CA GLY A 138 -34.45 -3.46 19.62
C GLY A 138 -33.72 -2.12 19.64
N ALA A 139 -32.41 -2.13 19.89
CA ALA A 139 -31.59 -0.91 19.79
C ALA A 139 -31.52 -0.36 18.35
N GLY A 140 -31.50 -1.24 17.35
CA GLY A 140 -31.57 -0.85 15.94
C GLY A 140 -32.87 -0.13 15.59
N ASP A 141 -34.01 -0.63 16.09
CA ASP A 141 -35.33 -0.01 15.88
C ASP A 141 -35.41 1.39 16.52
N GLU A 142 -34.82 1.57 17.70
CA GLU A 142 -34.76 2.88 18.37
C GLU A 142 -33.88 3.88 17.62
N LEU A 143 -32.75 3.43 17.05
CA LEU A 143 -31.90 4.27 16.20
C LEU A 143 -32.63 4.67 14.90
N LEU A 144 -33.40 3.76 14.29
CA LEU A 144 -34.23 4.07 13.12
C LEU A 144 -35.31 5.09 13.42
N ALA A 145 -35.86 5.09 14.64
CA ALA A 145 -36.85 6.08 15.06
C ALA A 145 -36.29 7.51 15.11
N LYS A 146 -34.96 7.68 15.22
CA LYS A 146 -34.28 8.99 15.14
C LYS A 146 -34.15 9.53 13.70
N LEU A 147 -34.32 8.69 12.68
CA LEU A 147 -34.05 9.04 11.27
C LEU A 147 -35.09 9.99 10.64
N PRO A 148 -36.41 9.82 10.83
CA PRO A 148 -37.41 10.70 10.22
C PRO A 148 -37.23 12.20 10.52
N PRO A 149 -37.00 12.67 11.77
CA PRO A 149 -36.82 14.10 12.02
C PRO A 149 -35.56 14.69 11.38
N LEU A 150 -34.48 13.89 11.23
CA LEU A 150 -33.28 14.32 10.51
C LEU A 150 -33.55 14.48 9.00
N LEU A 151 -34.25 13.53 8.40
CA LEU A 151 -34.62 13.55 6.99
C LEU A 151 -35.61 14.69 6.67
N ASP A 152 -36.54 14.98 7.57
CA ASP A 152 -37.49 16.08 7.41
C ASP A 152 -36.77 17.44 7.45
N GLY A 153 -35.75 17.60 8.31
CA GLY A 153 -34.89 18.78 8.32
C GLY A 153 -34.13 18.99 7.01
N GLN A 154 -33.51 17.91 6.48
CA GLN A 154 -32.80 17.97 5.21
C GLN A 154 -33.74 18.24 4.02
N ARG A 155 -34.92 17.61 4.00
CA ARG A 155 -35.95 17.86 2.97
C ARG A 155 -36.43 19.31 3.00
N ALA A 156 -36.65 19.87 4.18
CA ALA A 156 -37.05 21.27 4.32
C ALA A 156 -35.97 22.23 3.79
N GLU A 157 -34.69 21.95 4.07
CA GLU A 157 -33.57 22.76 3.57
C GLU A 157 -33.41 22.64 2.05
N LEU A 158 -33.49 21.43 1.48
CA LEU A 158 -33.46 21.23 0.03
C LEU A 158 -34.62 21.95 -0.67
N ALA A 159 -35.82 21.90 -0.11
CA ALA A 159 -36.97 22.65 -0.64
C ALA A 159 -36.76 24.17 -0.59
N ARG A 160 -36.08 24.71 0.44
CA ARG A 160 -35.71 26.14 0.51
C ARG A 160 -34.70 26.51 -0.58
N ARG A 161 -33.69 25.66 -0.79
CA ARG A 161 -32.66 25.85 -1.84
C ARG A 161 -33.28 25.80 -3.23
N GLU A 162 -34.14 24.83 -3.49
CA GLU A 162 -34.88 24.72 -4.74
C GLU A 162 -35.72 25.98 -5.01
N ALA A 163 -36.46 26.45 -4.01
CA ALA A 163 -37.24 27.67 -4.13
C ALA A 163 -36.37 28.91 -4.40
N ALA A 164 -35.16 28.98 -3.82
CA ALA A 164 -34.21 30.06 -4.08
C ALA A 164 -33.68 30.03 -5.52
N LEU A 165 -33.30 28.85 -6.02
CA LEU A 165 -32.85 28.65 -7.40
C LEU A 165 -33.96 28.96 -8.41
N GLN A 166 -35.21 28.54 -8.13
CA GLN A 166 -36.35 28.88 -8.97
C GLN A 166 -36.60 30.40 -9.04
N ARG A 167 -36.39 31.15 -7.94
CA ARG A 167 -36.45 32.62 -7.95
C ARG A 167 -35.35 33.22 -8.83
N GLN A 168 -34.12 32.73 -8.72
CA GLN A 168 -33.00 33.18 -9.56
C GLN A 168 -33.26 32.89 -11.05
N ALA A 169 -33.73 31.70 -11.39
CA ALA A 169 -34.07 31.32 -12.76
C ALA A 169 -35.16 32.23 -13.36
N ARG A 170 -36.19 32.58 -12.57
CA ARG A 170 -37.22 33.55 -12.99
C ARG A 170 -36.65 34.96 -13.21
N ALA A 171 -35.73 35.40 -12.35
CA ALA A 171 -35.06 36.70 -12.51
C ALA A 171 -34.20 36.74 -13.78
N LEU A 172 -33.44 35.68 -14.06
CA LEU A 172 -32.67 35.53 -15.31
C LEU A 172 -33.56 35.54 -16.55
N ALA A 173 -34.68 34.81 -16.52
CA ALA A 173 -35.63 34.82 -17.63
C ALA A 173 -36.25 36.21 -17.87
N ALA A 174 -36.54 36.96 -16.80
CA ALA A 174 -37.03 38.32 -16.89
C ALA A 174 -35.98 39.29 -17.46
N LEU A 175 -34.71 39.16 -17.04
CA LEU A 175 -33.60 39.95 -17.59
C LEU A 175 -33.43 39.69 -19.08
N ALA A 176 -33.39 38.42 -19.50
CA ALA A 176 -33.29 38.07 -20.92
C ALA A 176 -34.48 38.59 -21.76
N ALA A 177 -35.67 38.72 -21.16
CA ALA A 177 -36.82 39.33 -21.82
C ALA A 177 -36.66 40.85 -21.97
N LEU A 178 -36.10 41.53 -20.97
CA LEU A 178 -35.77 42.95 -21.03
C LEU A 178 -34.69 43.23 -22.07
N ASP A 179 -33.65 42.40 -22.16
CA ASP A 179 -32.60 42.54 -23.18
C ASP A 179 -33.18 42.41 -24.60
N ARG A 180 -34.03 41.40 -24.84
CA ARG A 180 -34.73 41.25 -26.12
C ARG A 180 -35.62 42.46 -26.44
N ALA A 181 -36.28 43.04 -25.44
CA ALA A 181 -37.10 44.23 -25.64
C ALA A 181 -36.24 45.47 -25.94
N ALA A 182 -35.08 45.60 -25.29
CA ALA A 182 -34.11 46.67 -25.55
C ALA A 182 -33.54 46.56 -26.97
N ASP A 183 -33.15 45.36 -27.40
CA ASP A 183 -32.66 45.10 -28.76
C ASP A 183 -33.72 45.39 -29.82
N ALA A 184 -34.96 44.96 -29.59
CA ALA A 184 -36.09 45.26 -30.49
C ALA A 184 -36.32 46.77 -30.60
N ARG A 185 -36.26 47.49 -29.47
CA ARG A 185 -36.42 48.95 -29.46
C ARG A 185 -35.25 49.66 -30.14
N ALA A 186 -34.02 49.18 -29.95
CA ALA A 186 -32.84 49.68 -30.62
C ALA A 186 -32.94 49.48 -32.15
N ALA A 187 -33.41 48.32 -32.60
CA ALA A 187 -33.66 48.03 -34.01
C ALA A 187 -34.75 48.93 -34.61
N GLU A 188 -35.84 49.17 -33.87
CA GLU A 188 -36.92 50.09 -34.28
C GLU A 188 -36.39 51.53 -34.45
N LEU A 189 -35.62 52.02 -33.48
CA LEU A 189 -34.99 53.35 -33.55
C LEU A 189 -33.96 53.42 -34.67
N ALA A 190 -33.17 52.37 -34.89
CA ALA A 190 -32.21 52.30 -35.99
C ALA A 190 -32.89 52.34 -37.36
N ALA A 191 -34.08 51.75 -37.50
CA ALA A 191 -34.87 51.83 -38.73
C ALA A 191 -35.41 53.24 -39.02
N GLN A 192 -35.55 54.10 -38.00
CA GLN A 192 -35.93 55.51 -38.15
C GLN A 192 -34.73 56.42 -38.49
N LEU A 193 -33.50 55.93 -38.33
CA LEU A 193 -32.32 56.69 -38.71
C LEU A 193 -32.16 56.69 -40.25
N PRO A 194 -31.78 57.82 -40.85
CA PRO A 194 -31.46 57.86 -42.27
C PRO A 194 -30.32 56.89 -42.58
N PRO A 195 -30.29 56.28 -43.78
CA PRO A 195 -29.24 55.33 -44.17
C PRO A 195 -27.88 55.98 -43.98
N ARG A 196 -26.98 55.29 -43.27
CA ARG A 196 -25.60 55.74 -43.06
C ARG A 196 -24.97 55.98 -44.44
N ARG A 197 -24.81 57.25 -44.80
CA ARG A 197 -23.98 57.62 -45.95
C ARG A 197 -22.56 57.24 -45.60
N THR A 198 -21.99 56.29 -46.32
CA THR A 198 -20.56 56.08 -46.33
C THR A 198 -19.91 57.36 -46.83
N LEU A 199 -19.25 58.09 -45.93
CA LEU A 199 -18.39 59.20 -46.32
C LEU A 199 -17.28 58.65 -47.21
N THR A 200 -16.98 59.37 -48.27
CA THR A 200 -15.88 59.05 -49.20
C THR A 200 -14.58 58.92 -48.40
N PRO A 201 -13.82 57.82 -48.54
CA PRO A 201 -12.56 57.67 -47.80
C PRO A 201 -11.59 58.81 -48.15
N GLY A 202 -11.10 59.55 -47.15
CA GLY A 202 -9.96 60.48 -47.33
C GLY A 202 -10.03 61.88 -46.69
N THR A 203 -11.12 62.30 -46.03
CA THR A 203 -11.26 63.70 -45.54
C THR A 203 -11.32 63.90 -44.02
N LEU A 204 -11.12 62.87 -43.20
CA LEU A 204 -11.06 63.03 -41.74
C LEU A 204 -9.89 62.24 -41.13
N PRO A 205 -9.28 62.72 -40.02
CA PRO A 205 -8.13 62.06 -39.38
C PRO A 205 -8.52 60.67 -38.85
N GLU A 206 -7.66 59.67 -39.09
CA GLU A 206 -7.81 58.33 -38.53
C GLU A 206 -7.75 58.38 -36.99
N VAL A 207 -8.90 58.16 -36.33
CA VAL A 207 -8.94 57.76 -34.93
C VAL A 207 -8.91 56.23 -34.91
N ARG A 208 -7.73 55.65 -34.69
CA ARG A 208 -7.56 54.21 -34.48
C ARG A 208 -7.99 53.85 -33.06
N VAL A 209 -9.22 53.38 -32.92
CA VAL A 209 -9.61 52.51 -31.80
C VAL A 209 -9.83 51.13 -32.41
N THR A 210 -8.99 50.17 -32.04
CA THR A 210 -9.19 48.75 -32.34
C THR A 210 -9.78 48.05 -31.12
N PRO A 211 -11.06 47.63 -31.17
CA PRO A 211 -11.54 46.47 -30.45
C PRO A 211 -11.60 45.25 -31.38
N GLN A 212 -11.28 44.11 -30.80
CA GLN A 212 -11.38 42.75 -31.33
C GLN A 212 -12.83 42.26 -31.50
N ALA A 213 -12.91 41.05 -32.09
CA ALA A 213 -13.97 40.05 -32.00
C ALA A 213 -15.00 40.04 -33.16
N GLY A 214 -14.54 39.49 -34.30
CA GLY A 214 -15.41 38.93 -35.33
C GLY A 214 -15.63 37.43 -35.10
N ALA A 215 -16.88 37.07 -34.90
CA ALA A 215 -17.41 35.75 -34.65
C ALA A 215 -16.93 34.63 -35.59
N LEU A 216 -16.78 33.45 -34.99
CA LEU A 216 -16.65 32.14 -35.61
C LEU A 216 -17.68 31.93 -36.73
N ARG A 217 -17.20 31.66 -37.95
CA ARG A 217 -17.95 30.93 -38.97
C ARG A 217 -17.23 29.61 -39.25
N ALA A 218 -17.86 28.52 -38.83
CA ALA A 218 -17.49 27.17 -39.19
C ALA A 218 -17.55 27.01 -40.72
N ALA A 219 -16.44 26.59 -41.32
CA ALA A 219 -16.35 26.15 -42.70
C ALA A 219 -16.43 24.61 -42.74
N PRO A 220 -17.03 24.02 -43.80
CA PRO A 220 -17.22 22.58 -43.88
C PRO A 220 -15.89 21.86 -44.12
N VAL A 221 -15.61 20.87 -43.27
CA VAL A 221 -14.46 19.96 -43.37
C VAL A 221 -14.62 19.09 -44.63
N LYS A 222 -13.67 19.18 -45.55
CA LYS A 222 -13.51 18.18 -46.63
C LYS A 222 -12.79 16.95 -46.07
N PRO A 223 -13.21 15.73 -46.42
CA PRO A 223 -12.48 14.52 -46.04
C PRO A 223 -11.13 14.50 -46.79
N GLN A 224 -10.03 14.44 -46.05
CA GLN A 224 -8.70 14.15 -46.59
C GLN A 224 -8.53 12.63 -46.76
N PRO A 225 -7.82 12.18 -47.81
CA PRO A 225 -7.67 10.77 -48.09
C PRO A 225 -6.64 10.10 -47.17
N LEU A 226 -6.95 8.86 -46.79
CA LEU A 226 -6.05 7.91 -46.15
C LEU A 226 -4.69 7.89 -46.87
N ARG A 227 -3.64 8.38 -46.20
CA ARG A 227 -2.26 8.18 -46.66
C ARG A 227 -1.87 6.73 -46.40
N GLN A 228 -1.79 5.96 -47.47
CA GLN A 228 -1.12 4.66 -47.50
C GLN A 228 0.32 4.82 -47.02
N ALA A 229 0.68 4.05 -46.00
CA ALA A 229 2.05 3.89 -45.53
C ALA A 229 2.90 3.30 -46.67
N ALA A 230 3.91 4.05 -47.10
CA ALA A 230 4.90 3.58 -48.05
C ALA A 230 5.83 2.58 -47.36
N ALA A 231 5.91 1.38 -47.92
CA ALA A 231 6.87 0.36 -47.57
C ALA A 231 8.29 0.76 -48.00
N GLY A 232 9.28 0.47 -47.14
CA GLY A 232 10.66 0.23 -47.56
C GLY A 232 11.76 0.92 -46.75
N SER A 233 12.24 0.27 -45.68
CA SER A 233 13.67 -0.05 -45.50
C SER A 233 13.89 -1.11 -44.40
N PRO A 234 14.85 -2.02 -44.57
CA PRO A 234 15.02 -3.20 -43.72
C PRO A 234 16.00 -2.96 -42.56
N ALA A 235 15.86 -3.76 -41.49
CA ALA A 235 16.71 -3.87 -40.28
C ALA A 235 16.26 -3.14 -38.99
N ALA A 236 14.95 -3.04 -38.73
CA ALA A 236 14.39 -2.68 -37.41
C ALA A 236 13.57 -3.83 -36.76
N GLY A 237 13.79 -5.06 -37.22
CA GLY A 237 12.91 -6.20 -36.93
C GLY A 237 13.39 -7.00 -35.71
N LEU A 238 12.71 -6.80 -34.58
CA LEU A 238 12.18 -7.83 -33.66
C LEU A 238 11.93 -7.35 -32.24
N ALA A 239 12.42 -6.16 -31.88
CA ALA A 239 12.28 -5.59 -30.54
C ALA A 239 11.10 -4.61 -30.37
N ALA A 240 10.21 -4.44 -31.35
CA ALA A 240 9.17 -3.41 -31.27
C ALA A 240 7.85 -3.83 -31.95
N GLY A 241 6.98 -4.49 -31.18
CA GLY A 241 5.57 -4.59 -31.47
C GLY A 241 4.81 -3.32 -31.06
N THR A 242 4.61 -2.40 -32.01
CA THR A 242 3.41 -1.55 -32.20
C THR A 242 2.70 -0.80 -31.04
N ALA A 243 3.38 -0.47 -29.94
CA ALA A 243 3.09 0.73 -29.13
C ALA A 243 4.38 1.11 -28.40
N SER A 244 5.04 2.21 -28.78
CA SER A 244 6.22 2.67 -28.05
C SER A 244 5.78 3.52 -26.85
N PRO A 245 6.27 3.26 -25.62
CA PRO A 245 6.02 4.14 -24.47
C PRO A 245 6.52 5.58 -24.70
N ALA A 246 7.31 5.81 -25.76
CA ALA A 246 7.70 7.13 -26.25
C ALA A 246 6.51 8.07 -26.48
N GLY A 247 5.34 7.56 -26.88
CA GLY A 247 4.12 8.38 -27.01
C GLY A 247 3.63 8.93 -25.67
N GLY A 248 3.61 8.10 -24.62
CA GLY A 248 3.32 8.51 -23.24
C GLY A 248 4.35 9.52 -22.73
N ARG A 249 5.64 9.22 -22.88
CA ARG A 249 6.74 10.10 -22.43
C ARG A 249 6.73 11.47 -23.13
N ARG A 250 6.48 11.50 -24.44
CA ARG A 250 6.36 12.76 -25.19
C ARG A 250 5.20 13.60 -24.66
N ARG A 251 4.04 12.99 -24.39
CA ARG A 251 2.88 13.68 -23.79
C ARG A 251 3.20 14.22 -22.41
N LEU A 252 3.89 13.45 -21.56
CA LEU A 252 4.35 13.92 -20.25
C LEU A 252 5.29 15.12 -20.37
N GLY A 253 6.22 15.10 -21.33
CA GLY A 253 7.11 16.24 -21.61
C GLY A 253 6.38 17.47 -22.16
N GLU A 254 5.42 17.29 -23.07
CA GLU A 254 4.57 18.38 -23.58
C GLU A 254 3.71 18.98 -22.45
N ALA A 255 3.13 18.13 -21.59
CA ALA A 255 2.37 18.56 -20.41
C ALA A 255 3.25 19.27 -19.37
N ALA A 256 4.47 18.78 -19.14
CA ALA A 256 5.45 19.43 -18.28
C ALA A 256 5.75 20.86 -18.76
N ALA A 257 5.97 21.04 -20.06
CA ALA A 257 6.23 22.37 -20.63
C ALA A 257 5.04 23.33 -20.45
N VAL A 258 3.80 22.83 -20.51
CA VAL A 258 2.60 23.64 -20.24
C VAL A 258 2.55 24.06 -18.76
N LEU A 259 2.82 23.15 -17.82
CA LEU A 259 2.87 23.47 -16.40
C LEU A 259 4.01 24.44 -16.06
N ASP A 260 5.19 24.28 -16.67
CA ASP A 260 6.32 25.20 -16.52
C ASP A 260 5.97 26.60 -17.05
N ALA A 261 5.27 26.69 -18.19
CA ALA A 261 4.79 27.97 -18.70
C ALA A 261 3.78 28.61 -17.72
N ALA A 262 2.86 27.83 -17.15
CA ALA A 262 1.92 28.32 -16.14
C ALA A 262 2.65 28.79 -14.87
N ALA A 263 3.64 28.03 -14.39
CA ALA A 263 4.48 28.42 -13.25
C ALA A 263 5.29 29.69 -13.53
N GLU A 264 5.84 29.83 -14.74
CA GLU A 264 6.58 31.01 -15.18
C GLU A 264 5.70 32.26 -15.15
N LEU A 265 4.46 32.18 -15.64
CA LEU A 265 3.46 33.26 -15.58
C LEU A 265 3.18 33.70 -14.15
N LEU A 266 3.07 32.75 -13.22
CA LEU A 266 2.66 33.00 -11.83
C LEU A 266 3.82 33.44 -10.92
N ARG A 267 5.07 33.20 -11.30
CA ARG A 267 6.24 33.45 -10.44
C ARG A 267 6.37 34.91 -9.98
N ARG A 268 5.83 35.85 -10.76
CA ARG A 268 5.89 37.29 -10.45
C ARG A 268 4.74 37.76 -9.56
N GLU A 269 3.79 36.89 -9.26
CA GLU A 269 2.61 37.17 -8.44
C GLU A 269 2.78 36.63 -7.03
N PRO A 270 3.02 37.49 -6.01
CA PRO A 270 3.18 37.04 -4.62
C PRO A 270 1.97 36.24 -4.10
N ALA A 271 0.78 36.57 -4.60
CA ALA A 271 -0.49 35.89 -4.33
C ALA A 271 -0.58 34.44 -4.84
N MET A 272 0.35 34.04 -5.72
CA MET A 272 0.37 32.74 -6.40
C MET A 272 1.71 32.02 -6.27
N ALA A 273 2.56 32.43 -5.33
CA ALA A 273 3.92 31.91 -5.24
C ALA A 273 3.97 30.39 -4.96
N SER A 274 3.09 29.87 -4.10
CA SER A 274 2.94 28.44 -3.80
C SER A 274 2.42 27.67 -5.01
N ALA A 275 1.42 28.22 -5.71
CA ALA A 275 0.88 27.65 -6.94
C ALA A 275 1.97 27.55 -8.02
N ALA A 276 2.79 28.58 -8.19
CA ALA A 276 3.91 28.58 -9.12
C ALA A 276 4.96 27.51 -8.77
N ARG A 277 5.33 27.39 -7.48
CA ARG A 277 6.26 26.34 -7.01
C ARG A 277 5.69 24.94 -7.21
N SER A 278 4.41 24.75 -6.89
CA SER A 278 3.72 23.47 -7.03
C SER A 278 3.63 23.03 -8.49
N LEU A 279 3.25 23.93 -9.39
CA LEU A 279 3.23 23.67 -10.83
C LEU A 279 4.62 23.37 -11.39
N ALA A 280 5.66 24.10 -10.97
CA ALA A 280 7.04 23.85 -11.39
C ALA A 280 7.58 22.51 -10.87
N ALA A 281 7.30 22.15 -9.61
CA ALA A 281 7.67 20.85 -9.06
C ALA A 281 6.98 19.71 -9.84
N ARG A 282 5.69 19.88 -10.14
CA ARG A 282 4.92 18.91 -10.92
C ARG A 282 5.38 18.82 -12.38
N ALA A 283 5.80 19.94 -12.98
CA ALA A 283 6.42 19.96 -14.30
C ALA A 283 7.74 19.17 -14.32
N ALA A 284 8.61 19.40 -13.33
CA ALA A 284 9.86 18.66 -13.19
C ALA A 284 9.64 17.14 -13.05
N ASP A 285 8.63 16.75 -12.28
CA ASP A 285 8.21 15.35 -12.12
C ASP A 285 7.78 14.72 -13.45
N LEU A 286 6.92 15.40 -14.22
CA LEU A 286 6.44 14.93 -15.52
C LEU A 286 7.58 14.88 -16.56
N ALA A 287 8.48 15.86 -16.55
CA ALA A 287 9.63 15.94 -17.44
C ALA A 287 10.66 14.83 -17.15
N GLY A 288 10.87 14.50 -15.86
CA GLY A 288 11.75 13.42 -15.42
C GLY A 288 11.24 12.05 -15.86
N GLY A 289 9.93 11.81 -15.80
CA GLY A 289 9.21 10.74 -16.49
C GLY A 289 9.85 9.34 -16.38
N ARG A 290 10.38 8.97 -15.21
CA ARG A 290 10.98 7.65 -14.98
C ARG A 290 9.90 6.68 -14.49
N PHE A 291 9.75 5.58 -15.19
CA PHE A 291 8.85 4.49 -14.83
C PHE A 291 9.66 3.34 -14.23
N THR A 292 9.48 3.08 -12.94
CA THR A 292 10.25 2.05 -12.23
C THR A 292 9.56 0.69 -12.36
N LEU A 293 10.18 -0.22 -13.12
CA LEU A 293 9.77 -1.62 -13.24
C LEU A 293 10.67 -2.48 -12.35
N ALA A 294 10.13 -3.04 -11.28
CA ALA A 294 10.90 -3.86 -10.34
C ALA A 294 10.66 -5.36 -10.54
N LEU A 295 11.74 -6.13 -10.66
CA LEU A 295 11.73 -7.58 -10.82
C LEU A 295 11.87 -8.28 -9.46
N PHE A 296 10.97 -9.21 -9.16
CA PHE A 296 10.95 -10.00 -7.93
C PHE A 296 10.81 -11.49 -8.24
N GLY A 297 11.16 -12.35 -7.29
CA GLY A 297 11.05 -13.80 -7.40
C GLY A 297 12.16 -14.55 -6.65
N ALA A 298 11.95 -15.83 -6.39
CA ALA A 298 12.95 -16.69 -5.74
C ALA A 298 14.32 -16.68 -6.45
N PHE A 299 15.34 -17.17 -5.73
CA PHE A 299 16.65 -17.40 -6.33
C PHE A 299 16.54 -18.39 -7.50
N SER A 300 17.31 -18.18 -8.57
CA SER A 300 17.23 -18.98 -9.81
C SER A 300 15.87 -19.01 -10.52
N ALA A 301 14.97 -18.07 -10.22
CA ALA A 301 13.70 -17.95 -10.95
C ALA A 301 13.84 -17.45 -12.40
N GLY A 302 15.05 -17.09 -12.82
CA GLY A 302 15.33 -16.54 -14.16
C GLY A 302 15.10 -15.04 -14.29
N LYS A 303 15.19 -14.27 -13.19
CA LYS A 303 15.02 -12.80 -13.18
C LYS A 303 15.99 -12.08 -14.11
N SER A 304 17.29 -12.32 -13.98
CA SER A 304 18.31 -11.67 -14.82
C SER A 304 18.24 -12.14 -16.28
N SER A 305 17.85 -13.40 -16.53
CA SER A 305 17.55 -13.89 -17.89
C SER A 305 16.36 -13.17 -18.51
N PHE A 306 15.29 -12.96 -17.74
CA PHE A 306 14.11 -12.19 -18.14
C PHE A 306 14.46 -10.72 -18.39
N ALA A 307 15.28 -10.12 -17.52
CA ALA A 307 15.80 -8.76 -17.69
C ALA A 307 16.59 -8.63 -19.00
N ASN A 308 17.50 -9.56 -19.30
CA ASN A 308 18.23 -9.57 -20.56
C ASN A 308 17.31 -9.72 -21.78
N ALA A 309 16.32 -10.62 -21.70
CA ALA A 309 15.32 -10.76 -22.75
C ALA A 309 14.52 -9.46 -22.98
N LEU A 310 14.21 -8.72 -21.91
CA LEU A 310 13.53 -7.43 -21.99
C LEU A 310 14.43 -6.31 -22.56
N LEU A 311 15.70 -6.29 -22.17
CA LEU A 311 16.71 -5.36 -22.72
C LEU A 311 17.04 -5.68 -24.19
N GLY A 312 16.89 -6.94 -24.59
CA GLY A 312 17.19 -7.46 -25.94
C GLY A 312 18.63 -7.95 -26.11
N GLU A 313 19.47 -7.81 -25.09
CA GLU A 313 20.89 -8.15 -25.09
C GLU A 313 21.33 -8.73 -23.74
N GLU A 314 22.46 -9.45 -23.74
CA GLU A 314 23.05 -10.02 -22.51
C GLU A 314 23.76 -8.93 -21.69
N VAL A 315 23.01 -8.16 -20.91
CA VAL A 315 23.57 -7.06 -20.10
C VAL A 315 23.93 -7.51 -18.70
N LEU A 316 22.97 -8.16 -18.00
CA LEU A 316 23.14 -8.69 -16.65
C LEU A 316 23.77 -10.09 -16.71
N PRO A 317 24.69 -10.44 -15.80
CA PRO A 317 25.20 -11.80 -15.72
C PRO A 317 24.11 -12.76 -15.23
N VAL A 318 24.07 -13.97 -15.82
CA VAL A 318 23.16 -15.04 -15.43
C VAL A 318 23.98 -16.14 -14.76
N SER A 319 23.68 -16.46 -13.50
CA SER A 319 24.38 -17.51 -12.74
C SER A 319 23.39 -18.42 -11.99
N PRO A 320 23.62 -19.74 -11.96
CA PRO A 320 22.88 -20.68 -11.12
C PRO A 320 23.32 -20.64 -9.64
N HIS A 321 24.39 -19.90 -9.31
CA HIS A 321 24.84 -19.63 -7.94
C HIS A 321 24.35 -18.26 -7.47
N PRO A 322 24.18 -18.02 -6.14
CA PRO A 322 23.79 -16.71 -5.62
C PRO A 322 24.71 -15.65 -6.23
N ALA A 323 24.15 -14.78 -7.08
CA ALA A 323 24.90 -13.79 -7.86
C ALA A 323 24.26 -12.39 -7.81
N THR A 324 23.19 -12.23 -7.02
CA THR A 324 22.46 -10.96 -6.91
C THR A 324 22.32 -10.61 -5.43
N ALA A 325 23.46 -10.38 -4.77
CA ALA A 325 23.50 -9.86 -3.41
C ALA A 325 23.20 -8.35 -3.34
N ALA A 326 23.29 -7.64 -4.47
CA ALA A 326 23.08 -6.20 -4.58
C ALA A 326 21.89 -5.86 -5.49
N VAL A 327 21.25 -4.72 -5.23
CA VAL A 327 20.21 -4.17 -6.11
C VAL A 327 20.87 -3.59 -7.36
N ASN A 328 20.39 -3.99 -8.55
CA ASN A 328 20.86 -3.45 -9.83
C ASN A 328 19.76 -2.60 -10.47
N ARG A 329 20.04 -1.33 -10.72
CA ARG A 329 19.16 -0.44 -11.49
C ARG A 329 19.76 -0.25 -12.87
N ILE A 330 18.96 -0.42 -13.92
CA ILE A 330 19.33 -0.10 -15.30
C ILE A 330 18.58 1.15 -15.73
N LEU A 331 19.34 2.20 -16.06
CA LEU A 331 18.84 3.55 -16.35
C LEU A 331 19.28 3.99 -17.74
N ALA A 332 18.56 4.95 -18.31
CA ALA A 332 19.02 5.66 -19.51
C ALA A 332 20.26 6.52 -19.19
N PRO A 333 21.24 6.61 -20.09
CA PRO A 333 22.35 7.55 -19.96
C PRO A 333 21.85 9.01 -19.91
N GLU A 334 22.26 9.77 -18.89
CA GLU A 334 21.87 11.18 -18.69
C GLU A 334 23.07 12.00 -18.18
N GLY A 335 23.23 13.23 -18.68
CA GLY A 335 24.31 14.13 -18.25
C GLY A 335 25.71 13.58 -18.51
N ASP A 336 26.52 13.45 -17.45
CA ASP A 336 27.89 12.93 -17.53
C ASP A 336 27.96 11.39 -17.59
N PHE A 337 26.85 10.69 -17.35
CA PHE A 337 26.81 9.23 -17.35
C PHE A 337 26.59 8.68 -18.76
N ARG A 338 27.55 7.89 -19.25
CA ARG A 338 27.57 7.39 -20.64
C ARG A 338 26.98 5.98 -20.73
N HIS A 339 26.57 5.59 -21.94
CA HIS A 339 26.22 4.20 -22.25
C HIS A 339 27.33 3.24 -21.77
N ALA A 340 26.92 2.10 -21.20
CA ALA A 340 27.79 1.04 -20.71
C ALA A 340 28.73 1.48 -19.57
N SER A 341 28.26 2.37 -18.69
CA SER A 341 28.95 2.75 -17.45
C SER A 341 28.09 2.41 -16.24
N ALA A 342 28.71 2.00 -15.13
CA ALA A 342 28.00 1.66 -13.90
C ALA A 342 28.55 2.44 -12.71
N VAL A 343 27.68 2.95 -11.85
CA VAL A 343 28.04 3.53 -10.56
C VAL A 343 27.80 2.48 -9.49
N VAL A 344 28.87 2.04 -8.84
CA VAL A 344 28.88 1.01 -7.81
C VAL A 344 28.99 1.68 -6.45
N THR A 345 28.00 1.44 -5.60
CA THR A 345 27.98 1.90 -4.21
C THR A 345 28.39 0.74 -3.30
N MET A 346 29.49 0.91 -2.57
CA MET A 346 30.00 -0.11 -1.64
C MET A 346 29.31 0.01 -0.28
N LYS A 347 29.09 -1.12 0.41
CA LYS A 347 28.53 -1.13 1.77
C LYS A 347 29.41 -0.33 2.74
N SER A 348 28.80 0.23 3.78
CA SER A 348 29.54 0.78 4.92
C SER A 348 30.26 -0.34 5.69
N ARG A 349 31.29 0.01 6.47
CA ARG A 349 31.99 -0.97 7.31
C ARG A 349 31.06 -1.54 8.38
N GLU A 350 30.22 -0.69 8.95
CA GLU A 350 29.22 -1.06 9.95
C GLU A 350 28.20 -2.05 9.38
N ASP A 351 27.62 -1.75 8.21
CA ASP A 351 26.62 -2.60 7.58
C ASP A 351 27.19 -3.98 7.24
N PHE A 352 28.37 -4.01 6.65
CA PHE A 352 29.03 -5.27 6.30
C PHE A 352 29.39 -6.09 7.55
N TRP A 353 29.84 -5.44 8.62
CA TRP A 353 30.15 -6.15 9.87
C TRP A 353 28.92 -6.80 10.49
N GLU A 354 27.78 -6.11 10.45
CA GLU A 354 26.54 -6.69 10.95
C GLU A 354 26.07 -7.90 10.10
N ASP A 355 26.30 -7.90 8.78
CA ASP A 355 26.05 -9.06 7.91
C ASP A 355 26.89 -10.29 8.33
N ILE A 356 28.15 -10.07 8.70
CA ILE A 356 29.04 -11.11 9.25
C ILE A 356 28.48 -11.65 10.57
N LEU A 357 28.14 -10.77 11.52
CA LEU A 357 27.59 -11.17 12.81
C LEU A 357 26.29 -11.96 12.66
N HIS A 358 25.42 -11.55 11.74
CA HIS A 358 24.18 -12.24 11.43
C HIS A 358 24.44 -13.66 10.91
N SER A 359 25.31 -13.80 9.90
CA SER A 359 25.60 -15.11 9.32
C SER A 359 26.29 -16.07 10.30
N PHE A 360 27.19 -15.57 11.16
CA PHE A 360 27.76 -16.37 12.26
C PHE A 360 26.69 -16.83 13.25
N SER A 361 25.74 -15.96 13.61
CA SER A 361 24.60 -16.31 14.48
C SER A 361 23.70 -17.39 13.85
N VAL A 362 23.39 -17.29 12.55
CA VAL A 362 22.60 -18.31 11.83
C VAL A 362 23.35 -19.65 11.78
N LEU A 363 24.67 -19.64 11.68
CA LEU A 363 25.48 -20.85 11.75
C LEU A 363 25.77 -21.34 13.18
N GLN A 364 25.31 -20.60 14.19
CA GLN A 364 25.54 -20.85 15.62
C GLN A 364 27.03 -20.90 15.99
N LEU A 365 27.81 -20.07 15.32
CA LEU A 365 29.20 -19.86 15.65
C LEU A 365 29.31 -18.78 16.73
N ALA A 366 30.39 -18.81 17.49
CA ALA A 366 30.70 -17.73 18.41
C ALA A 366 30.88 -16.42 17.63
N ALA A 367 30.48 -15.30 18.25
CA ALA A 367 30.64 -13.99 17.64
C ALA A 367 32.11 -13.78 17.23
N PRO A 368 32.39 -13.52 15.95
CA PRO A 368 33.75 -13.42 15.46
C PRO A 368 34.42 -12.12 15.92
N GLN A 369 35.74 -12.12 16.00
CA GLN A 369 36.53 -10.91 16.20
C GLN A 369 36.86 -10.26 14.83
N PRO A 370 36.87 -8.92 14.72
CA PRO A 370 37.15 -8.22 13.46
C PRO A 370 38.45 -8.61 12.77
N GLU A 371 39.47 -9.03 13.53
CA GLU A 371 40.78 -9.36 13.00
C GLU A 371 40.91 -10.81 12.54
N THR A 372 40.01 -11.71 12.96
CA THR A 372 40.17 -13.16 12.76
C THR A 372 38.97 -13.84 12.10
N TRP A 373 37.91 -13.11 11.79
CA TRP A 373 36.67 -13.68 11.23
C TRP A 373 36.89 -14.37 9.87
N THR A 374 37.81 -13.87 9.05
CA THR A 374 38.11 -14.43 7.72
C THR A 374 38.67 -15.85 7.81
N ALA A 375 39.58 -16.10 8.76
CA ALA A 375 40.11 -17.43 9.01
C ALA A 375 39.02 -18.39 9.49
N ALA A 376 38.19 -17.96 10.45
CA ALA A 376 37.07 -18.75 10.94
C ALA A 376 36.04 -19.08 9.84
N ALA A 377 35.80 -18.14 8.93
CA ALA A 377 34.88 -18.32 7.81
C ALA A 377 35.45 -19.23 6.70
N ALA A 378 36.76 -19.22 6.46
CA ALA A 378 37.40 -20.08 5.46
C ALA A 378 37.38 -21.56 5.88
N GLU A 379 37.49 -21.85 7.18
CA GLU A 379 37.55 -23.21 7.73
C GLU A 379 36.16 -23.84 8.02
N LEU A 380 35.06 -23.13 7.70
CA LEU A 380 33.69 -23.57 7.93
C LEU A 380 33.41 -24.94 7.28
N GLN A 381 32.95 -25.92 8.06
CA GLN A 381 32.46 -27.21 7.54
C GLN A 381 30.97 -27.12 7.20
N VAL A 382 30.58 -27.57 6.00
CA VAL A 382 29.19 -27.47 5.48
C VAL A 382 28.38 -28.74 5.76
N GLY A 383 29.03 -29.85 6.14
CA GLY A 383 28.37 -31.11 6.43
C GLY A 383 27.49 -31.02 7.70
N GLY A 384 26.25 -31.49 7.63
CA GLY A 384 25.31 -31.52 8.76
C GLY A 384 24.52 -30.23 8.99
N LEU A 385 24.72 -29.19 8.17
CA LEU A 385 23.90 -27.97 8.22
C LEU A 385 22.51 -28.22 7.64
N HIS A 386 21.50 -27.56 8.21
CA HIS A 386 20.15 -27.51 7.64
C HIS A 386 20.20 -26.80 6.27
N PRO A 387 19.39 -27.20 5.26
CA PRO A 387 19.42 -26.58 3.93
C PRO A 387 19.28 -25.05 3.92
N SER A 388 18.52 -24.48 4.86
CA SER A 388 18.36 -23.02 5.02
C SER A 388 19.63 -22.29 5.47
N ALA A 389 20.61 -22.99 6.05
CA ALA A 389 21.84 -22.41 6.57
C ALA A 389 23.01 -22.46 5.56
N LEU A 390 22.87 -23.25 4.49
CA LEU A 390 23.88 -23.40 3.44
C LEU A 390 24.24 -22.07 2.75
N PRO A 391 23.27 -21.18 2.44
CA PRO A 391 23.59 -19.89 1.86
C PRO A 391 24.54 -19.05 2.73
N HIS A 392 24.34 -19.03 4.05
CA HIS A 392 25.15 -18.22 4.98
C HIS A 392 26.61 -18.71 5.04
N ALA A 393 26.81 -20.03 5.00
CA ALA A 393 28.14 -20.60 4.89
C ALA A 393 28.81 -20.23 3.57
N GLY A 394 28.06 -20.19 2.47
CA GLY A 394 28.52 -19.71 1.17
C GLY A 394 28.96 -18.24 1.20
N PHE A 395 28.13 -17.37 1.75
CA PHE A 395 28.42 -15.94 1.93
C PHE A 395 29.67 -15.71 2.75
N LEU A 396 29.81 -16.34 3.93
CA LEU A 396 30.98 -16.13 4.78
C LEU A 396 32.29 -16.55 4.09
N ARG A 397 32.27 -17.66 3.35
CA ARG A 397 33.44 -18.10 2.58
C ARG A 397 33.78 -17.14 1.45
N ALA A 398 32.77 -16.65 0.72
CA ALA A 398 32.97 -15.69 -0.36
C ALA A 398 33.51 -14.36 0.17
N ALA A 399 32.91 -13.84 1.24
CA ALA A 399 33.32 -12.65 1.96
C ALA A 399 34.76 -12.78 2.50
N ALA A 400 35.12 -13.92 3.08
CA ALA A 400 36.48 -14.15 3.57
C ALA A 400 37.52 -14.17 2.44
N ALA A 401 37.17 -14.78 1.31
CA ALA A 401 38.05 -14.84 0.14
C ALA A 401 38.25 -13.46 -0.52
N GLY A 402 37.23 -12.60 -0.54
CA GLY A 402 37.29 -11.28 -1.15
C GLY A 402 37.74 -10.13 -0.23
N TRP A 403 37.90 -10.38 1.07
CA TRP A 403 38.13 -9.33 2.08
C TRP A 403 39.34 -8.43 1.79
N GLN A 404 40.45 -9.03 1.37
CA GLN A 404 41.71 -8.33 1.17
C GLN A 404 41.61 -7.21 0.10
N GLU A 405 40.82 -7.44 -0.96
CA GLU A 405 40.60 -6.46 -2.02
C GLU A 405 39.48 -5.47 -1.64
N ALA A 406 38.45 -5.93 -0.93
CA ALA A 406 37.24 -5.16 -0.67
C ALA A 406 37.34 -4.19 0.52
N GLU A 407 38.16 -4.49 1.54
CA GLU A 407 38.19 -3.70 2.79
C GLU A 407 38.44 -2.20 2.57
N ALA A 408 39.36 -1.86 1.66
CA ALA A 408 39.70 -0.47 1.35
C ALA A 408 38.60 0.26 0.56
N LEU A 409 37.66 -0.48 -0.01
CA LEU A 409 36.60 0.05 -0.87
C LEU A 409 35.28 0.28 -0.12
N LEU A 410 35.11 -0.25 1.08
CA LEU A 410 33.90 -0.06 1.88
C LEU A 410 33.63 1.43 2.14
N GLY A 411 32.37 1.84 1.97
CA GLY A 411 31.91 3.22 2.10
C GLY A 411 32.21 4.14 0.90
N THR A 412 32.79 3.60 -0.19
CA THR A 412 33.10 4.38 -1.40
C THR A 412 32.02 4.24 -2.48
N VAL A 413 31.97 5.23 -3.39
CA VAL A 413 31.18 5.18 -4.63
C VAL A 413 32.15 5.30 -5.80
N ARG A 414 32.05 4.39 -6.79
CA ARG A 414 32.97 4.33 -7.93
C ARG A 414 32.22 4.16 -9.24
N THR A 415 32.74 4.78 -10.29
CA THR A 415 32.27 4.53 -11.67
C THR A 415 33.17 3.49 -12.33
N VAL A 416 32.56 2.48 -12.93
CA VAL A 416 33.22 1.36 -13.60
C VAL A 416 32.63 1.17 -15.00
N ASP A 417 33.35 0.46 -15.88
CA ASP A 417 32.83 0.08 -17.19
C ASP A 417 31.95 -1.18 -17.14
N LEU A 418 31.32 -1.53 -18.26
CA LEU A 418 30.45 -2.71 -18.35
C LEU A 418 31.17 -4.04 -18.07
N GLN A 419 32.47 -4.13 -18.37
CA GLN A 419 33.23 -5.37 -18.17
C GLN A 419 33.56 -5.57 -16.68
N GLU A 420 34.00 -4.52 -16.00
CA GLU A 420 34.21 -4.52 -14.55
C GLU A 420 32.88 -4.72 -13.82
N TYR A 421 31.79 -4.07 -14.27
CA TYR A 421 30.43 -4.33 -13.77
C TYR A 421 30.05 -5.81 -13.82
N ARG A 422 30.18 -6.45 -14.99
CA ARG A 422 29.82 -7.88 -15.16
C ARG A 422 30.62 -8.77 -14.21
N THR A 423 31.89 -8.43 -13.99
CA THR A 423 32.77 -9.17 -13.06
C THR A 423 32.31 -8.98 -11.61
N LEU A 424 32.01 -7.74 -11.21
CA LEU A 424 31.57 -7.40 -9.85
C LEU A 424 30.24 -8.05 -9.47
N VAL A 425 29.31 -8.21 -10.41
CA VAL A 425 28.01 -8.84 -10.16
C VAL A 425 28.08 -10.37 -10.26
N ALA A 426 28.88 -10.92 -11.18
CA ALA A 426 28.95 -12.37 -11.36
C ALA A 426 29.71 -13.10 -10.24
N GLU A 427 30.71 -12.46 -9.65
CA GLU A 427 31.57 -13.07 -8.62
C GLU A 427 31.05 -12.77 -7.21
N GLU A 428 30.53 -13.78 -6.52
CA GLU A 428 30.00 -13.63 -5.15
C GLU A 428 31.06 -13.10 -4.16
N THR A 429 32.35 -13.38 -4.40
CA THR A 429 33.49 -12.84 -3.62
C THR A 429 33.65 -11.33 -3.74
N ARG A 430 32.92 -10.68 -4.65
CA ARG A 430 32.91 -9.23 -4.85
C ARG A 430 31.52 -8.66 -4.61
N ALA A 431 30.48 -9.31 -5.14
CA ALA A 431 29.09 -8.89 -5.03
C ALA A 431 28.62 -8.73 -3.57
N CYS A 432 29.12 -9.54 -2.64
CA CYS A 432 28.72 -9.51 -1.24
C CYS A 432 29.05 -8.19 -0.50
N PHE A 433 29.99 -7.41 -1.04
CA PHE A 433 30.44 -6.11 -0.52
C PHE A 433 29.69 -4.90 -1.11
N ILE A 434 28.88 -5.13 -2.15
CA ILE A 434 28.20 -4.08 -2.90
C ILE A 434 26.83 -3.82 -2.27
N GLN A 435 26.48 -2.55 -2.10
CA GLN A 435 25.17 -2.13 -1.62
C GLN A 435 24.16 -2.02 -2.78
N GLY A 436 24.58 -1.40 -3.87
CA GLY A 436 23.75 -1.21 -5.06
C GLY A 436 24.55 -0.72 -6.26
N ILE A 437 24.00 -0.93 -7.45
CA ILE A 437 24.63 -0.57 -8.72
C ILE A 437 23.62 0.14 -9.62
N ASP A 438 24.05 1.27 -10.17
CA ASP A 438 23.33 2.02 -11.21
C ASP A 438 24.04 1.85 -12.53
N LEU A 439 23.53 0.97 -13.40
CA LEU A 439 24.03 0.74 -14.75
C LEU A 439 23.32 1.69 -15.73
N TYR A 440 24.08 2.55 -16.39
CA TYR A 440 23.60 3.41 -17.46
C TYR A 440 23.76 2.70 -18.79
N TYR A 441 22.63 2.33 -19.40
CA TYR A 441 22.60 1.52 -20.61
C TYR A 441 21.55 2.05 -21.57
N ASP A 442 21.95 2.25 -22.83
CA ASP A 442 21.08 2.78 -23.89
C ASP A 442 20.48 1.60 -24.65
N CYS A 443 19.17 1.42 -24.51
CA CYS A 443 18.41 0.40 -25.23
C CYS A 443 16.96 0.89 -25.40
N PRO A 444 16.14 0.24 -26.25
CA PRO A 444 14.75 0.65 -26.48
C PRO A 444 13.93 0.80 -25.19
N LEU A 445 14.18 -0.04 -24.19
CA LEU A 445 13.51 -0.03 -22.89
C LEU A 445 13.84 1.24 -22.08
N THR A 446 15.13 1.52 -21.86
CA THR A 446 15.57 2.68 -21.08
C THR A 446 15.33 4.01 -21.81
N ALA A 447 15.47 4.02 -23.14
CA ALA A 447 15.10 5.16 -23.99
C ALA A 447 13.62 5.54 -23.84
N SER A 448 12.74 4.56 -23.61
CA SER A 448 11.32 4.81 -23.34
C SER A 448 11.00 5.36 -21.94
N GLY A 449 12.01 5.54 -21.07
CA GLY A 449 11.88 6.11 -19.73
C GLY A 449 11.74 5.06 -18.62
N ILE A 450 11.91 3.78 -18.94
CA ILE A 450 11.78 2.69 -17.97
C ILE A 450 13.12 2.52 -17.23
N VAL A 451 13.05 2.55 -15.91
CA VAL A 451 14.13 2.14 -15.00
C VAL A 451 13.83 0.71 -14.57
N LEU A 452 14.66 -0.23 -15.01
CA LEU A 452 14.54 -1.63 -14.62
C LEU A 452 15.31 -1.85 -13.32
N VAL A 453 14.67 -2.44 -12.32
CA VAL A 453 15.30 -2.77 -11.04
C VAL A 453 15.32 -4.29 -10.88
N ASP A 454 16.50 -4.89 -10.94
CA ASP A 454 16.71 -6.30 -10.57
C ASP A 454 17.01 -6.38 -9.07
N THR A 455 16.07 -6.94 -8.31
CA THR A 455 16.19 -7.07 -6.86
C THR A 455 16.82 -8.41 -6.47
N PRO A 456 17.58 -8.47 -5.35
CA PRO A 456 17.99 -9.74 -4.75
C PRO A 456 16.80 -10.67 -4.56
N GLY A 457 17.01 -11.99 -4.70
CA GLY A 457 15.93 -12.96 -4.51
C GLY A 457 15.27 -12.85 -3.12
N ALA A 458 14.01 -13.31 -3.02
CA ALA A 458 13.25 -13.33 -1.76
C ALA A 458 13.92 -14.17 -0.64
N ASP A 459 14.83 -15.06 -1.02
CA ASP A 459 15.69 -15.87 -0.12
C ASP A 459 17.05 -15.23 0.16
N SER A 460 17.25 -13.96 -0.20
CA SER A 460 18.53 -13.28 0.06
C SER A 460 18.83 -13.28 1.56
N LEU A 461 20.11 -13.49 1.84
CA LEU A 461 20.72 -13.85 3.13
C LEU A 461 20.45 -12.91 4.32
N HIS A 462 19.73 -11.81 4.13
CA HIS A 462 19.60 -10.78 5.15
C HIS A 462 18.18 -10.21 5.25
N ALA A 463 17.73 -10.00 6.49
CA ALA A 463 16.55 -9.22 6.83
C ALA A 463 16.61 -7.76 6.32
N ARG A 464 17.81 -7.23 6.02
CA ARG A 464 17.99 -5.89 5.41
C ARG A 464 17.69 -5.84 3.92
N HIS A 465 17.91 -6.93 3.19
CA HIS A 465 17.45 -7.01 1.81
C HIS A 465 15.91 -7.01 1.79
N THR A 466 15.24 -7.59 2.78
CA THR A 466 13.77 -7.47 2.92
C THR A 466 13.32 -6.01 3.00
N GLY A 467 13.97 -5.15 3.81
CA GLY A 467 13.61 -3.72 3.91
C GLY A 467 13.84 -2.93 2.62
N VAL A 468 14.99 -3.15 1.93
CA VAL A 468 15.28 -2.51 0.64
C VAL A 468 14.33 -3.00 -0.46
N THR A 469 14.15 -4.31 -0.57
CA THR A 469 13.20 -4.98 -1.47
C THR A 469 11.76 -4.51 -1.21
N PHE A 470 11.39 -4.29 0.06
CA PHE A 470 10.10 -3.72 0.45
C PHE A 470 9.96 -2.25 0.05
N GLY A 471 11.02 -1.44 0.19
CA GLY A 471 11.05 -0.06 -0.29
C GLY A 471 10.85 0.03 -1.81
N TYR A 472 11.50 -0.85 -2.58
CA TYR A 472 11.28 -0.95 -4.03
C TYR A 472 9.88 -1.46 -4.36
N MET A 473 9.38 -2.43 -3.61
CA MET A 473 8.00 -2.91 -3.77
C MET A 473 7.05 -1.73 -3.60
N LYS A 474 7.15 -0.98 -2.49
CA LYS A 474 6.28 0.16 -2.13
C LYS A 474 6.29 1.27 -3.17
N ASN A 475 7.46 1.61 -3.71
CA ASN A 475 7.65 2.78 -4.55
C ASN A 475 7.73 2.46 -6.05
N ALA A 476 7.66 1.18 -6.45
CA ALA A 476 7.67 0.82 -7.87
C ALA A 476 6.34 1.15 -8.55
N ASP A 477 6.42 1.59 -9.80
CA ASP A 477 5.25 1.87 -10.62
C ASP A 477 4.63 0.57 -11.17
N ALA A 478 5.47 -0.43 -11.44
CA ALA A 478 5.07 -1.80 -11.76
C ALA A 478 6.01 -2.84 -11.15
N ILE A 479 5.45 -4.03 -10.91
CA ILE A 479 6.14 -5.18 -10.34
C ILE A 479 6.02 -6.37 -11.29
N CYS A 480 7.14 -6.96 -11.69
CA CYS A 480 7.18 -8.26 -12.35
C CYS A 480 7.61 -9.33 -11.35
N PHE A 481 6.70 -10.26 -11.04
CA PHE A 481 6.99 -11.43 -10.23
C PHE A 481 7.35 -12.60 -11.14
N VAL A 482 8.63 -12.99 -11.16
CA VAL A 482 9.16 -14.07 -12.00
C VAL A 482 9.27 -15.37 -11.20
N THR A 483 8.66 -16.44 -11.72
CA THR A 483 8.76 -17.80 -11.18
C THR A 483 9.21 -18.76 -12.28
N TYR A 484 9.95 -19.80 -11.91
CA TYR A 484 10.49 -20.78 -12.86
C TYR A 484 9.50 -21.92 -13.09
N TYR A 485 9.34 -22.38 -14.33
CA TYR A 485 8.38 -23.42 -14.72
C TYR A 485 8.38 -24.66 -13.80
N ASN A 486 9.53 -25.33 -13.65
CA ASN A 486 9.66 -26.56 -12.84
C ASN A 486 9.48 -26.37 -11.33
N HIS A 487 9.57 -25.12 -10.86
CA HIS A 487 9.46 -24.76 -9.44
C HIS A 487 8.44 -23.64 -9.26
N ALA A 488 7.38 -23.67 -10.06
CA ALA A 488 6.34 -22.68 -10.00
C ALA A 488 5.76 -22.65 -8.59
N PHE A 489 5.89 -21.51 -7.91
CA PHE A 489 5.37 -21.30 -6.55
C PHE A 489 6.12 -22.04 -5.42
N SER A 490 7.44 -21.87 -5.38
CA SER A 490 8.31 -22.34 -4.29
C SER A 490 7.88 -21.82 -2.90
N LYS A 491 8.45 -22.38 -1.81
CA LYS A 491 8.18 -21.89 -0.44
C LYS A 491 8.54 -20.41 -0.29
N ALA A 492 9.60 -19.96 -0.94
CA ALA A 492 10.05 -18.58 -0.96
C ALA A 492 9.05 -17.66 -1.68
N ASP A 493 8.56 -18.09 -2.85
CA ASP A 493 7.56 -17.35 -3.63
C ASP A 493 6.26 -17.17 -2.84
N ARG A 494 5.85 -18.20 -2.09
CA ARG A 494 4.69 -18.15 -1.19
C ARG A 494 4.82 -17.10 -0.09
N GLY A 495 5.99 -17.01 0.54
CA GLY A 495 6.24 -16.02 1.61
C GLY A 495 6.13 -14.59 1.09
N LEU A 496 6.78 -14.30 -0.04
CA LEU A 496 6.76 -12.99 -0.67
C LEU A 496 5.35 -12.60 -1.17
N LEU A 497 4.61 -13.55 -1.75
CA LEU A 497 3.26 -13.29 -2.25
C LEU A 497 2.21 -13.19 -1.14
N ALA A 498 2.40 -13.89 -0.02
CA ALA A 498 1.59 -13.67 1.17
C ALA A 498 1.79 -12.24 1.71
N GLN A 499 3.01 -11.68 1.67
CA GLN A 499 3.23 -10.26 2.03
C GLN A 499 2.42 -9.33 1.13
N LEU A 500 2.48 -9.54 -0.19
CA LEU A 500 1.75 -8.74 -1.17
C LEU A 500 0.22 -8.87 -1.04
N GLY A 501 -0.28 -10.10 -0.89
CA GLY A 501 -1.71 -10.38 -0.73
C GLY A 501 -2.30 -9.92 0.61
N ARG A 502 -1.48 -9.66 1.63
CA ARG A 502 -1.90 -9.07 2.92
C ARG A 502 -2.11 -7.56 2.86
N ILE A 503 -1.70 -6.89 1.78
CA ILE A 503 -1.76 -5.42 1.60
C ILE A 503 -2.95 -5.03 0.70
N LYS A 504 -4.06 -5.79 0.77
CA LYS A 504 -5.26 -5.67 -0.10
C LYS A 504 -5.77 -4.25 -0.39
N ASP A 505 -5.56 -3.31 0.53
CA ASP A 505 -6.12 -1.95 0.44
C ASP A 505 -5.09 -0.87 0.04
N SER A 506 -3.79 -1.17 -0.01
CA SER A 506 -2.73 -0.18 -0.30
C SER A 506 -1.89 -0.50 -1.55
N PHE A 507 -1.89 -1.74 -2.03
CA PHE A 507 -1.28 -2.09 -3.32
C PHE A 507 -2.37 -2.27 -4.36
N ALA A 508 -2.41 -1.39 -5.36
CA ALA A 508 -3.25 -1.60 -6.52
C ALA A 508 -2.77 -2.87 -7.24
N LEU A 509 -3.55 -3.95 -7.13
CA LEU A 509 -3.30 -5.25 -7.76
C LEU A 509 -3.03 -5.15 -9.27
N ASP A 510 -3.51 -4.07 -9.88
CA ASP A 510 -3.36 -3.76 -11.31
C ASP A 510 -1.91 -3.41 -11.71
N LYS A 511 -0.99 -3.19 -10.74
CA LYS A 511 0.43 -2.90 -10.99
C LYS A 511 1.33 -4.15 -11.10
N MET A 512 0.78 -5.36 -10.96
CA MET A 512 1.55 -6.61 -10.85
C MET A 512 1.42 -7.53 -12.06
N PHE A 513 2.57 -7.89 -12.65
CA PHE A 513 2.71 -8.87 -13.74
C PHE A 513 3.35 -10.16 -13.21
N PHE A 514 2.68 -11.30 -13.37
CA PHE A 514 3.17 -12.61 -12.96
C PHE A 514 3.76 -13.34 -14.16
N ILE A 515 5.06 -13.64 -14.11
CA ILE A 515 5.82 -14.25 -15.19
C ILE A 515 6.15 -15.70 -14.83
N ILE A 516 5.63 -16.65 -15.60
CA ILE A 516 6.01 -18.06 -15.54
C ILE A 516 7.07 -18.28 -16.62
N ASN A 517 8.34 -18.22 -16.21
CA ASN A 517 9.50 -18.29 -17.09
C ASN A 517 9.91 -19.73 -17.40
N ALA A 518 10.68 -19.92 -18.48
CA ALA A 518 11.10 -21.21 -19.01
C ALA A 518 9.95 -22.11 -19.50
N SER A 519 8.92 -21.51 -20.13
CA SER A 519 7.80 -22.25 -20.72
C SER A 519 8.20 -23.19 -21.86
N ASP A 520 9.39 -23.04 -22.42
CA ASP A 520 9.99 -23.92 -23.42
C ASP A 520 10.27 -25.34 -22.90
N LEU A 521 10.28 -25.53 -21.58
CA LEU A 521 10.46 -26.83 -20.95
C LEU A 521 9.19 -27.70 -20.93
N ALA A 522 8.02 -27.11 -21.22
CA ALA A 522 6.77 -27.85 -21.29
C ALA A 522 6.78 -28.83 -22.47
N SER A 523 6.34 -30.07 -22.26
CA SER A 523 6.24 -31.05 -23.35
C SER A 523 5.14 -30.71 -24.34
N ASP A 524 4.07 -30.08 -23.86
CA ASP A 524 2.90 -29.68 -24.66
C ASP A 524 2.11 -28.52 -24.01
N GLU A 525 1.06 -28.07 -24.71
CA GLU A 525 0.20 -26.98 -24.25
C GLU A 525 -0.69 -27.38 -23.05
N GLU A 526 -1.00 -28.67 -22.89
CA GLU A 526 -1.83 -29.15 -21.77
C GLU A 526 -1.06 -29.05 -20.46
N GLU A 527 0.21 -29.50 -20.44
CA GLU A 527 1.10 -29.37 -19.28
C GLU A 527 1.29 -27.90 -18.88
N LEU A 528 1.46 -27.01 -19.88
CA LEU A 528 1.58 -25.57 -19.62
C LEU A 528 0.30 -24.99 -18.99
N GLN A 529 -0.89 -25.41 -19.45
CA GLN A 529 -2.16 -25.01 -18.86
C GLN A 529 -2.34 -25.52 -17.44
N GLU A 530 -1.90 -26.74 -17.14
CA GLU A 530 -1.93 -27.29 -15.77
C GLU A 530 -1.06 -26.47 -14.81
N VAL A 531 0.16 -26.12 -15.23
CA VAL A 531 1.06 -25.26 -14.43
C VAL A 531 0.45 -23.87 -14.23
N GLN A 532 -0.11 -23.26 -15.27
CA GLN A 532 -0.82 -21.97 -15.16
C GLN A 532 -1.99 -22.05 -14.17
N GLN A 533 -2.80 -23.12 -14.22
CA GLN A 533 -3.90 -23.32 -13.29
C GLN A 533 -3.42 -23.51 -11.86
N HIS A 534 -2.32 -24.26 -11.66
CA HIS A 534 -1.70 -24.44 -10.36
C HIS A 534 -1.24 -23.10 -9.76
N VAL A 535 -0.52 -22.29 -10.53
CA VAL A 535 -0.07 -20.95 -10.12
C VAL A 535 -1.28 -20.06 -9.81
N ALA A 536 -2.31 -20.06 -10.67
CA ALA A 536 -3.52 -19.26 -10.47
C ALA A 536 -4.26 -19.62 -9.18
N GLN A 537 -4.42 -20.92 -8.88
CA GLN A 537 -5.06 -21.39 -7.64
C GLN A 537 -4.28 -20.94 -6.40
N ASN A 538 -2.96 -21.04 -6.45
CA ASN A 538 -2.11 -20.62 -5.36
C ASN A 538 -2.11 -19.09 -5.14
N LEU A 539 -2.11 -18.30 -6.23
CA LEU A 539 -2.25 -16.85 -6.16
C LEU A 539 -3.59 -16.43 -5.53
N ARG A 540 -4.68 -17.10 -5.91
CA ARG A 540 -6.00 -16.88 -5.31
C ARG A 540 -6.04 -17.25 -3.84
N ALA A 541 -5.42 -18.37 -3.45
CA ALA A 541 -5.27 -18.74 -2.04
C ALA A 541 -4.45 -17.70 -1.25
N GLY A 542 -3.47 -17.05 -1.90
CA GLY A 542 -2.72 -15.92 -1.36
C GLY A 542 -3.49 -14.59 -1.30
N GLY A 543 -4.74 -14.53 -1.78
CA GLY A 543 -5.59 -13.34 -1.75
C GLY A 543 -5.66 -12.53 -3.05
N LEU A 544 -5.02 -12.99 -4.13
CA LEU A 544 -4.96 -12.33 -5.44
C LEU A 544 -6.03 -12.92 -6.37
N MET A 545 -7.18 -12.23 -6.51
CA MET A 545 -8.34 -12.79 -7.21
C MET A 545 -8.25 -12.72 -8.76
N LYS A 546 -7.51 -11.75 -9.31
CA LYS A 546 -7.34 -11.53 -10.76
C LYS A 546 -5.86 -11.21 -11.14
N PRO A 547 -4.91 -12.15 -10.97
CA PRO A 547 -3.52 -11.89 -11.33
C PRO A 547 -3.33 -11.83 -12.86
N GLN A 548 -2.61 -10.84 -13.37
CA GLN A 548 -2.16 -10.83 -14.76
C GLN A 548 -0.98 -11.80 -14.93
N MET A 549 -1.19 -12.92 -15.62
CA MET A 549 -0.19 -13.99 -15.75
C MET A 549 0.28 -14.17 -17.19
N TYR A 550 1.58 -14.34 -17.38
CA TYR A 550 2.24 -14.53 -18.67
C TYR A 550 3.19 -15.71 -18.58
N SER A 551 2.97 -16.76 -19.37
CA SER A 551 3.91 -17.85 -19.54
C SER A 551 4.80 -17.60 -20.75
N LEU A 552 6.11 -17.54 -20.56
CA LEU A 552 7.07 -17.19 -21.60
C LEU A 552 8.42 -17.89 -21.43
N SER A 553 9.23 -17.85 -22.48
CA SER A 553 10.62 -18.30 -22.45
C SER A 553 11.56 -17.12 -22.66
N SER A 554 12.25 -16.71 -21.59
CA SER A 554 13.27 -15.64 -21.70
C SER A 554 14.44 -16.04 -22.61
N LEU A 555 14.78 -17.34 -22.65
CA LEU A 555 15.86 -17.88 -23.48
C LEU A 555 15.53 -17.71 -24.97
N LEU A 556 14.39 -18.25 -25.41
CA LEU A 556 13.96 -18.14 -26.81
C LEU A 556 13.71 -16.68 -27.23
N ALA A 557 13.22 -15.84 -26.32
CA ALA A 557 13.01 -14.43 -26.57
C ALA A 557 14.34 -13.70 -26.84
N LEU A 558 15.35 -13.95 -25.99
CA LEU A 558 16.68 -13.38 -26.16
C LEU A 558 17.31 -13.87 -27.46
N GLU A 559 17.38 -15.19 -27.68
CA GLU A 559 17.92 -15.78 -28.92
C GLU A 559 17.22 -15.24 -30.17
N GLY A 560 15.88 -15.14 -30.14
CA GLY A 560 15.09 -14.57 -31.22
C GLY A 560 15.46 -13.11 -31.52
N LYS A 561 15.67 -12.29 -30.49
CA LYS A 561 16.09 -10.89 -30.64
C LYS A 561 17.53 -10.76 -31.12
N THR A 562 18.47 -11.52 -30.55
CA THR A 562 19.90 -11.42 -30.91
C THR A 562 20.19 -12.02 -32.29
N ALA A 563 19.51 -13.12 -32.66
CA ALA A 563 19.65 -13.76 -33.96
C ALA A 563 18.77 -13.12 -35.05
N GLY A 564 17.86 -12.21 -34.69
CA GLY A 564 16.90 -11.65 -35.63
C GLY A 564 15.88 -12.68 -36.15
N SER A 565 15.53 -13.69 -35.34
CA SER A 565 14.55 -14.73 -35.68
C SER A 565 13.16 -14.44 -35.11
N ARG A 566 12.21 -14.12 -36.00
CA ARG A 566 10.81 -13.89 -35.62
C ARG A 566 10.12 -15.15 -35.13
N GLU A 567 10.49 -16.29 -35.68
CA GLU A 567 9.91 -17.58 -35.29
C GLU A 567 10.22 -17.89 -33.82
N LEU A 568 11.49 -17.75 -33.41
CA LEU A 568 11.90 -17.97 -32.02
C LEU A 568 11.26 -16.95 -31.07
N TYR A 569 11.19 -15.67 -31.48
CA TYR A 569 10.58 -14.62 -30.67
C TYR A 569 9.06 -14.85 -30.48
N GLU A 570 8.31 -15.23 -31.51
CA GLU A 570 6.87 -15.53 -31.35
C GLU A 570 6.68 -16.83 -30.55
N ALA A 571 7.53 -17.85 -30.76
CA ALA A 571 7.50 -19.09 -29.99
C ALA A 571 7.79 -18.87 -28.49
N SER A 572 8.56 -17.83 -28.16
CA SER A 572 8.86 -17.46 -26.78
C SER A 572 7.66 -16.89 -26.01
N ARG A 573 6.59 -16.47 -26.72
CA ARG A 573 5.38 -15.80 -26.20
C ARG A 573 5.64 -14.44 -25.53
N PHE A 574 6.87 -13.93 -25.59
CA PHE A 574 7.30 -12.70 -24.93
C PHE A 574 6.60 -11.44 -25.46
N SER A 575 6.17 -11.46 -26.72
CA SER A 575 5.46 -10.35 -27.38
C SER A 575 4.18 -9.93 -26.65
N SER A 576 3.45 -10.90 -26.11
CA SER A 576 2.21 -10.66 -25.35
C SER A 576 2.46 -9.83 -24.08
N PHE A 577 3.56 -10.12 -23.37
CA PHE A 577 3.98 -9.38 -22.19
C PHE A 577 4.51 -7.98 -22.54
N GLU A 578 5.34 -7.85 -23.58
CA GLU A 578 5.88 -6.55 -23.99
C GLU A 578 4.79 -5.57 -24.43
N GLN A 579 3.74 -6.07 -25.10
CA GLN A 579 2.56 -5.28 -25.44
C GLN A 579 1.82 -4.80 -24.18
N ALA A 580 1.54 -5.70 -23.24
CA ALA A 580 0.86 -5.34 -22.00
C ALA A 580 1.67 -4.32 -21.17
N LEU A 581 3.00 -4.50 -21.08
CA LEU A 581 3.89 -3.56 -20.40
C LEU A 581 3.90 -2.20 -21.10
N ALA A 582 3.94 -2.18 -22.43
CA ALA A 582 3.92 -0.95 -23.21
C ALA A 582 2.59 -0.19 -23.09
N ASP A 583 1.46 -0.89 -23.11
CA ASP A 583 0.13 -0.31 -22.91
C ASP A 583 -0.01 0.28 -21.50
N PHE A 584 0.50 -0.42 -20.49
CA PHE A 584 0.50 0.05 -19.10
C PHE A 584 1.40 1.29 -18.91
N ALA A 585 2.65 1.21 -19.36
CA ALA A 585 3.63 2.30 -19.22
C ALA A 585 3.31 3.51 -20.12
N GLY A 586 2.74 3.29 -21.31
CA GLY A 586 2.44 4.32 -22.29
C GLY A 586 1.03 4.92 -22.17
N GLY A 587 0.09 4.21 -21.54
CA GLY A 587 -1.31 4.59 -21.42
C GLY A 587 -1.74 4.92 -19.99
N GLU A 588 -1.84 3.91 -19.12
CA GLU A 588 -2.49 4.05 -17.80
C GLU A 588 -1.76 5.01 -16.85
N LEU A 589 -0.44 4.90 -16.76
CA LEU A 589 0.38 5.73 -15.87
C LEU A 589 0.49 7.20 -16.31
N PRO A 590 0.76 7.49 -17.60
CA PRO A 590 0.68 8.83 -18.10
C PRO A 590 -0.71 9.44 -17.88
N ARG A 591 -1.80 8.68 -18.09
CA ARG A 591 -3.16 9.18 -17.85
C ARG A 591 -3.39 9.61 -16.41
N LEU A 592 -2.99 8.82 -15.42
CA LEU A 592 -3.11 9.20 -14.00
C LEU A 592 -2.30 10.47 -13.68
N SER A 593 -1.06 10.53 -14.19
CA SER A 593 -0.17 11.68 -13.97
C SER A 593 -0.68 12.95 -14.66
N LEU A 594 -1.19 12.83 -15.89
CA LEU A 594 -1.76 13.90 -16.69
C LEU A 594 -3.09 14.40 -16.10
N ALA A 595 -3.96 13.50 -15.64
CA ALA A 595 -5.23 13.88 -15.01
C ALA A 595 -4.99 14.71 -13.75
N ALA A 596 -4.06 14.28 -12.90
CA ALA A 596 -3.75 14.98 -11.66
C ALA A 596 -2.98 16.29 -11.93
N ALA A 597 -2.17 16.36 -12.99
CA ALA A 597 -1.54 17.60 -13.46
C ALA A 597 -2.56 18.61 -14.02
N LYS A 598 -3.53 18.14 -14.82
CA LYS A 598 -4.65 18.95 -15.31
C LYS A 598 -5.42 19.55 -14.14
N ASP A 599 -5.77 18.73 -13.16
CA ASP A 599 -6.53 19.17 -11.98
C ASP A 599 -5.79 20.29 -11.22
N SER A 600 -4.46 20.20 -11.09
CA SER A 600 -3.65 21.30 -10.52
C SER A 600 -3.73 22.59 -11.34
N LEU A 601 -3.64 22.50 -12.67
CA LEU A 601 -3.75 23.68 -13.54
C LEU A 601 -5.15 24.31 -13.46
N SER A 602 -6.21 23.48 -13.50
CA SER A 602 -7.60 23.90 -13.36
C SER A 602 -7.86 24.59 -12.02
N THR A 603 -7.32 24.05 -10.91
CA THR A 603 -7.42 24.64 -9.57
C THR A 603 -6.75 26.02 -9.53
N VAL A 604 -5.55 26.14 -10.10
CA VAL A 604 -4.83 27.42 -10.15
C VAL A 604 -5.59 28.45 -10.99
N ARG A 605 -6.13 28.07 -12.15
CA ARG A 605 -6.97 28.96 -12.97
C ARG A 605 -8.18 29.45 -12.18
N ARG A 606 -8.96 28.56 -11.57
CA ARG A 606 -10.14 28.95 -10.78
C ARG A 606 -9.76 29.90 -9.64
N ARG A 607 -8.63 29.67 -8.97
CA ARG A 607 -8.12 30.60 -7.94
C ARG A 607 -7.90 32.00 -8.51
N THR A 608 -7.35 32.13 -9.72
CA THR A 608 -7.20 33.44 -10.39
C THR A 608 -8.53 34.11 -10.77
N GLU A 609 -9.56 33.32 -11.12
CA GLU A 609 -10.91 33.84 -11.40
C GLU A 609 -11.59 34.35 -10.13
N GLU A 610 -11.44 33.65 -9.00
CA GLU A 610 -11.93 34.14 -7.71
C GLU A 610 -11.29 35.48 -7.35
N TRP A 611 -9.98 35.64 -7.59
CA TRP A 611 -9.29 36.91 -7.36
C TRP A 611 -9.79 38.01 -8.29
N GLN A 612 -10.05 37.69 -9.56
CA GLN A 612 -10.66 38.62 -10.50
C GLN A 612 -12.04 39.10 -10.02
N GLU A 613 -12.89 38.19 -9.54
CA GLU A 613 -14.22 38.54 -9.04
C GLU A 613 -14.14 39.38 -7.77
N LYS A 614 -13.28 39.02 -6.81
CA LYS A 614 -13.02 39.82 -5.61
C LYS A 614 -12.46 41.21 -5.95
N ALA A 615 -11.59 41.31 -6.95
CA ALA A 615 -11.05 42.59 -7.44
C ALA A 615 -12.15 43.52 -7.96
N ARG A 616 -13.13 42.97 -8.70
CA ARG A 616 -14.27 43.73 -9.22
C ARG A 616 -15.20 44.22 -8.11
N GLN A 617 -15.33 43.46 -7.02
CA GLN A 617 -16.21 43.78 -5.90
C GLN A 617 -15.58 44.75 -4.87
N ALA A 618 -14.25 44.86 -4.81
CA ALA A 618 -13.53 45.65 -3.81
C ALA A 618 -13.63 47.19 -3.97
N ALA A 619 -14.35 47.69 -4.99
CA ALA A 619 -14.57 49.11 -5.22
C ALA A 619 -15.61 49.70 -4.24
N GLY A 620 -15.29 49.80 -2.94
CA GLY A 620 -16.13 50.55 -2.00
C GLY A 620 -15.88 50.41 -0.49
N GLN A 621 -15.12 49.42 0.00
CA GLN A 621 -15.02 49.14 1.46
C GLN A 621 -13.59 48.75 1.92
N ARG A 622 -12.58 49.54 1.58
CA ARG A 622 -11.17 49.21 1.84
C ARG A 622 -10.79 49.09 3.32
N GLU A 623 -11.21 50.03 4.16
CA GLU A 623 -10.76 50.08 5.57
C GLU A 623 -11.42 49.02 6.46
N ALA A 624 -12.66 48.63 6.18
CA ALA A 624 -13.36 47.56 6.91
C ALA A 624 -12.77 46.18 6.58
N GLN A 625 -12.40 45.95 5.32
CA GLN A 625 -11.79 44.69 4.87
C GLN A 625 -10.38 44.48 5.45
N MET A 626 -9.57 45.55 5.58
CA MET A 626 -8.23 45.42 6.20
C MET A 626 -8.30 44.96 7.67
N ARG A 627 -9.26 45.48 8.46
CA ARG A 627 -9.41 45.07 9.87
C ARG A 627 -9.94 43.65 10.01
N GLU A 628 -10.89 43.26 9.16
CA GLU A 628 -11.41 41.90 9.10
C GLU A 628 -10.29 40.89 8.79
N LEU A 629 -9.38 41.22 7.88
CA LEU A 629 -8.22 40.37 7.55
C LEU A 629 -7.24 40.20 8.71
N GLU A 630 -6.97 41.26 9.48
CA GLU A 630 -6.10 41.19 10.66
C GLU A 630 -6.70 40.32 11.78
N ASP A 631 -8.02 40.38 11.97
CA ASP A 631 -8.72 39.53 12.95
C ASP A 631 -8.79 38.08 12.46
N GLN A 632 -9.07 37.84 11.18
CA GLN A 632 -9.01 36.51 10.57
C GLN A 632 -7.61 35.89 10.67
N ARG A 633 -6.54 36.67 10.46
CA ARG A 633 -5.16 36.20 10.61
C ARG A 633 -4.88 35.70 12.02
N ARG A 634 -5.34 36.43 13.04
CA ARG A 634 -5.14 36.06 14.44
C ARG A 634 -5.86 34.77 14.81
N ILE A 635 -7.11 34.63 14.37
CA ILE A 635 -7.90 33.41 14.53
C ILE A 635 -7.21 32.24 13.82
N ALA A 636 -6.71 32.48 12.61
CA ALA A 636 -6.05 31.46 11.83
C ALA A 636 -4.72 30.99 12.45
N GLU A 637 -3.86 31.92 12.88
CA GLU A 637 -2.62 31.57 13.58
C GLU A 637 -2.89 30.72 14.84
N GLN A 638 -3.94 31.06 15.59
CA GLN A 638 -4.32 30.28 16.77
C GLN A 638 -4.78 28.87 16.40
N ARG A 639 -5.63 28.72 15.38
CA ARG A 639 -6.10 27.39 14.93
C ARG A 639 -4.99 26.53 14.35
N LEU A 640 -4.07 27.12 13.59
CA LEU A 640 -2.93 26.40 13.02
C LEU A 640 -1.94 25.94 14.10
N ARG A 641 -1.76 26.71 15.18
CA ARG A 641 -1.00 26.24 16.36
C ARG A 641 -1.69 25.07 17.04
N LEU A 642 -3.02 25.09 17.14
CA LEU A 642 -3.79 23.96 17.70
C LEU A 642 -3.70 22.71 16.82
N LEU A 643 -3.71 22.85 15.49
CA LEU A 643 -3.54 21.73 14.55
C LEU A 643 -2.17 21.05 14.73
N ALA A 644 -1.09 21.83 14.81
CA ALA A 644 0.26 21.29 14.97
C ALA A 644 0.46 20.55 16.31
N GLY A 645 -0.33 20.87 17.33
CA GLY A 645 -0.33 20.22 18.64
C GLY A 645 -1.49 19.25 18.86
N GLU A 646 -2.21 18.83 17.80
CA GLU A 646 -3.39 18.00 17.95
C GLU A 646 -3.02 16.53 18.24
N GLU A 647 -3.25 16.09 19.48
CA GLU A 647 -2.89 14.73 19.91
C GLU A 647 -3.88 13.65 19.45
N ARG A 648 -5.11 14.03 19.05
CA ARG A 648 -6.17 13.07 18.71
C ARG A 648 -5.78 12.12 17.56
N PRO A 649 -5.29 12.60 16.40
CA PRO A 649 -4.82 11.72 15.33
C PRO A 649 -3.76 10.70 15.78
N GLY A 650 -2.79 11.13 16.61
CA GLY A 650 -1.77 10.24 17.16
C GLY A 650 -2.34 9.18 18.10
N ARG A 651 -3.31 9.53 18.95
CA ARG A 651 -3.99 8.57 19.84
C ARG A 651 -4.86 7.58 19.08
N ASP A 652 -5.58 8.04 18.07
CA ASP A 652 -6.43 7.18 17.23
C ASP A 652 -5.57 6.20 16.42
N LEU A 653 -4.41 6.64 15.90
CA LEU A 653 -3.41 5.79 15.27
C LEU A 653 -2.88 4.72 16.23
N ARG A 654 -2.53 5.09 17.48
CA ARG A 654 -2.04 4.12 18.48
C ARG A 654 -3.08 3.03 18.74
N ARG A 655 -4.33 3.41 18.94
CA ARG A 655 -5.44 2.47 19.16
C ARG A 655 -5.63 1.52 17.97
N GLU A 656 -5.62 2.04 16.75
CA GLU A 656 -5.71 1.23 15.52
C GLU A 656 -4.50 0.30 15.38
N GLY A 657 -3.31 0.78 15.74
CA GLY A 657 -2.07 0.01 15.70
C GLY A 657 -1.99 -1.13 16.74
N GLU A 658 -2.45 -0.90 17.97
CA GLU A 658 -2.59 -1.92 19.01
C GLU A 658 -3.49 -3.07 18.52
N GLU A 659 -4.61 -2.75 17.86
CA GLU A 659 -5.51 -3.75 17.27
C GLU A 659 -4.84 -4.53 16.14
N LEU A 660 -4.15 -3.85 15.22
CA LEU A 660 -3.41 -4.50 14.14
C LEU A 660 -2.35 -5.48 14.65
N LEU A 661 -1.57 -5.07 15.66
CA LEU A 661 -0.49 -5.87 16.26
C LEU A 661 -1.04 -7.03 17.10
N TYR A 662 -2.17 -6.83 17.78
CA TYR A 662 -2.92 -7.93 18.40
C TYR A 662 -3.29 -9.01 17.39
N HIS A 663 -3.80 -8.63 16.22
CA HIS A 663 -4.13 -9.58 15.16
C HIS A 663 -2.90 -10.26 14.54
N VAL A 664 -1.75 -9.58 14.45
CA VAL A 664 -0.47 -10.19 14.04
C VAL A 664 -0.13 -11.36 14.97
N ARG A 665 -0.16 -11.13 16.30
CA ARG A 665 0.13 -12.18 17.29
C ARG A 665 -0.81 -13.39 17.15
N GLN A 666 -2.10 -13.13 16.96
CA GLN A 666 -3.08 -14.20 16.74
C GLN A 666 -2.79 -15.01 15.46
N ARG A 667 -2.48 -14.35 14.34
CA ARG A 667 -2.17 -15.02 13.07
C ARG A 667 -0.94 -15.93 13.18
N ILE A 668 0.14 -15.43 13.78
CA ILE A 668 1.37 -16.23 14.00
C ILE A 668 1.07 -17.43 14.90
N SER A 669 0.29 -17.22 15.97
CA SER A 669 -0.16 -18.27 16.88
C SER A 669 -0.98 -19.37 16.17
N PHE A 670 -1.96 -18.99 15.34
CA PHE A 670 -2.74 -19.95 14.55
C PHE A 670 -1.92 -20.68 13.49
N ALA A 671 -0.92 -20.01 12.91
CA ALA A 671 -0.03 -20.59 11.90
C ALA A 671 1.06 -21.49 12.49
N PHE A 672 1.29 -21.47 13.81
CA PHE A 672 2.33 -22.28 14.48
C PHE A 672 2.27 -23.76 14.11
N GLY A 673 1.07 -24.32 14.06
CA GLY A 673 0.86 -25.71 13.66
C GLY A 673 1.46 -26.01 12.28
N ARG A 674 1.24 -25.12 11.29
CA ARG A 674 1.81 -25.24 9.94
C ARG A 674 3.34 -25.12 9.96
N PHE A 675 3.89 -24.11 10.65
CA PHE A 675 5.33 -23.90 10.73
C PHE A 675 6.05 -25.11 11.34
N PHE A 676 5.47 -25.69 12.39
CA PHE A 676 5.98 -26.91 13.02
C PHE A 676 6.01 -28.07 12.02
N GLN A 677 4.97 -28.22 11.21
CA GLN A 677 4.92 -29.29 10.22
C GLN A 677 5.96 -29.15 9.12
N GLU A 678 6.23 -27.92 8.69
CA GLU A 678 7.21 -27.63 7.65
C GLU A 678 8.66 -27.79 8.13
N SER A 679 8.93 -27.52 9.41
CA SER A 679 10.28 -27.57 9.99
C SER A 679 10.71 -28.99 10.37
N PHE A 680 9.75 -29.86 10.70
CA PHE A 680 9.98 -31.26 11.06
C PHE A 680 9.47 -32.18 9.94
N HIS A 681 10.33 -32.51 8.98
CA HIS A 681 9.98 -33.33 7.80
C HIS A 681 10.60 -34.75 7.83
N PRO A 682 9.89 -35.80 7.34
CA PRO A 682 10.40 -37.19 7.33
C PRO A 682 11.72 -37.40 6.60
N SER A 683 12.04 -36.56 5.60
CA SER A 683 13.28 -36.67 4.84
C SER A 683 14.54 -36.29 5.64
N LEU A 684 14.40 -35.48 6.69
CA LEU A 684 15.51 -35.02 7.54
C LEU A 684 15.70 -35.96 8.73
N LEU A 685 14.60 -36.37 9.38
CA LEU A 685 14.61 -37.23 10.56
C LEU A 685 14.52 -38.71 10.15
N ARG A 686 15.63 -39.25 9.63
CA ARG A 686 15.76 -40.66 9.21
C ARG A 686 16.60 -41.45 10.21
N GLU A 687 16.28 -42.74 10.40
CA GLU A 687 17.04 -43.63 11.30
C GLU A 687 18.52 -43.77 10.89
N ASP A 688 18.83 -43.61 9.60
CA ASP A 688 20.19 -43.72 9.05
C ASP A 688 20.94 -42.37 8.94
N GLY A 689 20.33 -41.26 9.38
CA GLY A 689 20.75 -39.89 9.07
C GLY A 689 21.94 -39.32 9.85
N GLY A 690 22.64 -40.11 10.67
CA GLY A 690 23.68 -39.63 11.58
C GLY A 690 23.12 -39.27 12.96
N ASN A 691 23.60 -38.19 13.59
CA ASN A 691 23.21 -37.81 14.95
C ASN A 691 21.79 -37.22 15.00
N LEU A 692 20.78 -38.07 15.17
CA LEU A 692 19.36 -37.69 15.23
C LEU A 692 19.04 -36.59 16.26
N LYS A 693 19.78 -36.51 17.38
CA LYS A 693 19.57 -35.48 18.40
C LYS A 693 19.97 -34.09 17.89
N GLU A 694 21.08 -34.02 17.15
CA GLU A 694 21.52 -32.78 16.51
C GLU A 694 20.56 -32.36 15.40
N ILE A 695 20.08 -33.31 14.59
CA ILE A 695 19.11 -33.03 13.51
C ILE A 695 17.77 -32.54 14.10
N PHE A 696 17.26 -33.17 15.15
CA PHE A 696 16.05 -32.71 15.85
C PHE A 696 16.22 -31.29 16.39
N THR A 697 17.36 -31.02 17.01
CA THR A 697 17.70 -29.68 17.52
C THR A 697 17.77 -28.66 16.38
N ALA A 698 18.33 -29.05 15.22
CA ALA A 698 18.36 -28.21 14.03
C ALA A 698 16.96 -27.92 13.47
N CYS A 699 16.05 -28.91 13.43
CA CYS A 699 14.65 -28.72 13.03
C CYS A 699 13.91 -27.73 13.96
N GLY A 700 14.15 -27.83 15.27
CA GLY A 700 13.59 -26.90 16.25
C GLY A 700 14.06 -25.46 16.05
N ARG A 701 15.36 -25.27 15.77
CA ARG A 701 15.92 -23.94 15.47
C ARG A 701 15.41 -23.39 14.14
N GLU A 702 15.19 -24.24 13.14
CA GLU A 702 14.54 -23.81 11.88
C GLU A 702 13.10 -23.36 12.12
N LEU A 703 12.38 -24.00 13.05
CA LEU A 703 11.05 -23.55 13.44
C LEU A 703 11.09 -22.15 14.07
N GLU A 704 12.01 -21.90 15.00
CA GLU A 704 12.22 -20.56 15.58
C GLU A 704 12.49 -19.51 14.50
N ARG A 705 13.40 -19.80 13.56
CA ARG A 705 13.72 -18.90 12.44
C ARG A 705 12.53 -18.67 11.50
N THR A 706 11.71 -19.70 11.30
CA THR A 706 10.51 -19.59 10.47
C THR A 706 9.49 -18.67 11.14
N VAL A 707 9.25 -18.86 12.45
CA VAL A 707 8.34 -17.99 13.22
C VAL A 707 8.86 -16.56 13.27
N GLN A 708 10.16 -16.37 13.50
CA GLN A 708 10.79 -15.04 13.53
C GLN A 708 10.60 -14.32 12.19
N ARG A 709 10.95 -14.96 11.06
CA ARG A 709 10.76 -14.38 9.72
C ARG A 709 9.30 -14.03 9.45
N GLU A 710 8.37 -14.91 9.79
CA GLU A 710 6.94 -14.65 9.56
C GLU A 710 6.42 -13.49 10.43
N LEU A 711 6.92 -13.35 11.66
CA LEU A 711 6.63 -12.19 12.51
C LEU A 711 7.19 -10.90 11.89
N GLU A 712 8.46 -10.87 11.49
CA GLU A 712 9.08 -9.70 10.84
C GLU A 712 8.28 -9.29 9.59
N GLN A 713 7.86 -10.26 8.78
CA GLN A 713 7.06 -10.01 7.58
C GLN A 713 5.67 -9.44 7.90
N GLU A 714 5.00 -9.96 8.93
CA GLU A 714 3.72 -9.41 9.40
C GLU A 714 3.87 -7.99 9.96
N LEU A 715 4.99 -7.69 10.62
CA LEU A 715 5.30 -6.35 11.12
C LEU A 715 5.55 -5.37 9.96
N TRP A 716 6.33 -5.74 8.94
CA TRP A 716 6.49 -4.96 7.71
C TRP A 716 5.15 -4.70 7.01
N ALA A 717 4.27 -5.70 6.90
CA ALA A 717 2.94 -5.47 6.34
C ALA A 717 2.11 -4.50 7.21
N THR A 718 2.30 -4.54 8.53
CA THR A 718 1.61 -3.65 9.47
C THR A 718 2.10 -2.20 9.35
N THR A 719 3.37 -1.97 8.99
CA THR A 719 3.89 -0.60 8.78
C THR A 719 3.15 0.14 7.67
N LEU A 720 2.77 -0.54 6.59
CA LEU A 720 1.98 0.07 5.51
C LEU A 720 0.56 0.43 5.95
N ARG A 721 -0.05 -0.40 6.80
CA ARG A 721 -1.38 -0.12 7.36
C ARG A 721 -1.33 1.07 8.32
N LEU A 722 -0.31 1.13 9.18
CA LEU A 722 -0.06 2.27 10.06
C LEU A 722 0.21 3.54 9.28
N GLU A 723 0.98 3.47 8.20
CA GLU A 723 1.21 4.59 7.30
C GLU A 723 -0.11 5.08 6.68
N ALA A 724 -0.89 4.19 6.08
CA ALA A 724 -2.18 4.53 5.46
C ALA A 724 -3.15 5.16 6.48
N ALA A 725 -3.23 4.59 7.69
CA ALA A 725 -4.00 5.14 8.79
C ALA A 725 -3.50 6.53 9.19
N GLY A 726 -2.18 6.70 9.34
CA GLY A 726 -1.54 7.98 9.62
C GLY A 726 -1.83 9.03 8.55
N ARG A 727 -1.81 8.65 7.26
CA ARG A 727 -2.17 9.54 6.16
C ARG A 727 -3.59 10.04 6.27
N ARG A 728 -4.52 9.09 6.42
CA ARG A 728 -5.94 9.36 6.54
C ARG A 728 -6.26 10.26 7.72
N LEU A 729 -5.66 9.99 8.88
CA LEU A 729 -5.89 10.76 10.12
C LEU A 729 -5.30 12.17 10.03
N ALA A 730 -4.07 12.32 9.54
CA ALA A 730 -3.44 13.63 9.36
C ALA A 730 -4.20 14.47 8.33
N HIS A 731 -4.62 13.87 7.20
CA HIS A 731 -5.40 14.54 6.17
C HIS A 731 -6.77 14.99 6.69
N ALA A 732 -7.48 14.12 7.42
CA ALA A 732 -8.78 14.47 8.00
C ALA A 732 -8.67 15.65 8.99
N ALA A 733 -7.63 15.69 9.83
CA ALA A 733 -7.40 16.80 10.75
C ALA A 733 -7.06 18.10 10.02
N ALA A 734 -6.20 18.04 8.99
CA ALA A 734 -5.85 19.18 8.16
C ALA A 734 -7.06 19.73 7.38
N ALA A 735 -7.89 18.84 6.83
CA ALA A 735 -9.11 19.21 6.12
C ALA A 735 -10.12 19.91 7.04
N ALA A 736 -10.33 19.39 8.25
CA ALA A 736 -11.17 20.02 9.26
C ALA A 736 -10.65 21.42 9.63
N ALA A 737 -9.35 21.57 9.84
CA ALA A 737 -8.75 22.88 10.13
C ALA A 737 -8.93 23.86 8.96
N ALA A 738 -8.78 23.43 7.72
CA ALA A 738 -9.02 24.29 6.56
C ALA A 738 -10.48 24.71 6.42
N GLU A 739 -11.42 23.81 6.68
CA GLU A 739 -12.86 24.12 6.69
C GLU A 739 -13.19 25.19 7.74
N GLU A 740 -12.68 25.04 8.97
CA GLU A 740 -12.82 26.04 10.03
C GLU A 740 -12.23 27.41 9.65
N LEU A 741 -11.16 27.41 8.84
CA LEU A 741 -10.49 28.62 8.34
C LEU A 741 -11.10 29.16 7.05
N SER A 742 -12.19 28.56 6.56
CA SER A 742 -12.82 28.93 5.28
C SER A 742 -11.83 28.92 4.11
N ILE A 743 -10.84 28.04 4.18
CA ILE A 743 -9.91 27.76 3.09
C ILE A 743 -10.61 26.76 2.15
N PRO A 744 -10.78 27.09 0.86
CA PRO A 744 -11.40 26.17 -0.09
C PRO A 744 -10.71 24.80 -0.08
N ALA A 745 -11.49 23.73 -0.21
CA ALA A 745 -10.95 22.36 -0.26
C ALA A 745 -9.97 22.13 -1.43
N GLU A 746 -9.97 23.04 -2.39
CA GLU A 746 -9.17 23.01 -3.62
C GLU A 746 -7.76 23.54 -3.34
N ASP A 747 -7.65 24.47 -2.40
CA ASP A 747 -6.36 24.87 -1.84
C ASP A 747 -5.78 23.69 -1.03
N LEU A 748 -6.57 22.78 -0.44
CA LEU A 748 -5.99 21.59 0.23
C LEU A 748 -5.21 20.64 -0.72
N GLN A 749 -5.29 20.79 -2.05
CA GLN A 749 -4.56 19.93 -2.99
C GLN A 749 -3.03 20.02 -2.83
N PHE A 750 -2.48 21.15 -2.36
CA PHE A 750 -1.04 21.25 -2.06
C PHE A 750 -0.60 20.43 -0.84
N LEU A 751 -1.56 20.01 0.02
CA LEU A 751 -1.32 19.08 1.13
C LEU A 751 -1.40 17.61 0.69
N GLN A 752 -1.92 17.34 -0.51
CA GLN A 752 -2.09 16.01 -1.09
C GLN A 752 -0.94 15.65 -2.03
N ASN A 753 0.28 16.11 -1.74
CA ASN A 753 1.44 15.61 -2.47
C ASN A 753 1.71 14.16 -2.01
N ASP A 754 0.96 13.21 -2.56
CA ASP A 754 1.00 11.78 -2.22
C ASP A 754 2.40 11.14 -2.36
N LYS A 755 3.30 11.86 -3.04
CA LYS A 755 4.68 11.47 -3.31
C LYS A 755 5.68 11.82 -2.20
N ASP A 756 5.34 12.66 -1.22
CA ASP A 756 6.22 12.84 -0.07
C ASP A 756 6.32 11.50 0.66
N PRO A 757 7.51 10.85 0.66
CA PRO A 757 7.62 9.50 1.19
C PRO A 757 7.37 9.56 2.70
N TRP A 758 6.29 8.92 3.16
CA TRP A 758 6.13 8.67 4.58
C TRP A 758 7.34 7.87 5.06
N PRO A 759 8.00 8.29 6.15
CA PRO A 759 9.18 7.61 6.64
C PRO A 759 8.83 6.16 6.96
N SER A 760 9.73 5.26 6.57
CA SER A 760 9.64 3.84 6.92
C SER A 760 10.70 3.54 7.97
N PRO A 761 10.43 2.66 8.94
CA PRO A 761 11.43 2.27 9.92
C PRO A 761 12.63 1.64 9.22
N ALA A 762 13.85 2.00 9.66
CA ALA A 762 15.08 1.53 9.00
C ALA A 762 15.30 0.02 9.18
N LYS A 763 14.88 -0.55 10.31
CA LYS A 763 15.02 -1.97 10.65
C LYS A 763 13.84 -2.44 11.50
N LEU A 764 13.36 -3.65 11.23
CA LEU A 764 12.35 -4.38 12.01
C LEU A 764 12.84 -5.81 12.23
N GLU A 765 13.91 -5.94 13.00
CA GLU A 765 14.46 -7.23 13.39
C GLU A 765 13.83 -7.64 14.72
N CYS A 766 13.26 -8.84 14.79
CA CYS A 766 12.73 -9.36 16.05
C CYS A 766 13.63 -10.47 16.56
N ARG A 767 13.85 -10.53 17.88
CA ARG A 767 14.58 -11.64 18.50
C ARG A 767 13.61 -12.43 19.34
N LEU A 768 13.36 -13.66 18.91
CA LEU A 768 12.70 -14.62 19.76
C LEU A 768 13.70 -15.06 20.82
N ASN A 769 13.27 -15.14 22.08
CA ASN A 769 13.99 -15.93 23.07
C ASN A 769 14.16 -17.34 22.50
N PRO A 770 15.29 -18.07 22.71
CA PRO A 770 15.51 -19.41 22.15
C PRO A 770 15.06 -20.53 23.10
N LEU A 771 14.51 -21.63 22.55
CA LEU A 771 14.00 -22.76 23.32
C LEU A 771 15.10 -23.80 23.50
N ASP A 772 15.14 -24.43 24.67
CA ASP A 772 16.01 -25.59 24.92
C ASP A 772 15.45 -26.85 24.22
N TRP A 773 15.65 -26.92 22.90
CA TRP A 773 15.30 -28.10 22.09
C TRP A 773 15.93 -29.40 22.59
N PRO A 774 17.20 -29.43 23.05
CA PRO A 774 17.78 -30.59 23.71
C PRO A 774 16.94 -31.13 24.89
N ALA A 775 16.26 -30.27 25.66
CA ALA A 775 15.39 -30.73 26.75
C ALA A 775 14.12 -31.45 26.23
N LEU A 776 13.61 -31.05 25.06
CA LEU A 776 12.45 -31.66 24.40
C LEU A 776 12.78 -32.99 23.71
N TRP A 777 14.07 -33.33 23.55
CA TRP A 777 14.52 -34.60 22.97
C TRP A 777 13.90 -35.82 23.66
N SER A 778 13.71 -35.78 24.97
CA SER A 778 13.10 -36.88 25.75
C SER A 778 11.68 -37.25 25.29
N ARG A 779 10.98 -36.32 24.63
CA ARG A 779 9.65 -36.52 24.04
C ARG A 779 9.72 -37.09 22.62
N PHE A 780 10.89 -36.99 21.96
CA PHE A 780 11.17 -37.61 20.68
C PHE A 780 11.71 -39.03 20.88
N LYS A 781 10.81 -40.03 20.83
CA LYS A 781 11.18 -41.45 21.05
C LYS A 781 11.83 -42.10 19.83
N SER A 782 11.18 -42.00 18.67
CA SER A 782 11.68 -42.52 17.39
C SER A 782 11.02 -41.78 16.22
N PRO A 783 11.64 -41.76 15.02
CA PRO A 783 11.03 -41.16 13.83
C PRO A 783 9.64 -41.71 13.52
N ARG A 784 9.45 -43.04 13.60
CA ARG A 784 8.13 -43.68 13.44
C ARG A 784 7.10 -43.18 14.44
N HIS A 785 7.43 -43.16 15.74
CA HIS A 785 6.51 -42.65 16.78
C HIS A 785 6.19 -41.16 16.59
N PHE A 786 7.15 -40.39 16.08
CA PHE A 786 6.98 -38.98 15.80
C PHE A 786 6.04 -38.74 14.62
N PHE A 787 6.24 -39.37 13.45
CA PHE A 787 5.43 -39.10 12.26
C PHE A 787 4.11 -39.89 12.16
N GLU A 788 4.09 -41.12 12.66
CA GLU A 788 2.94 -42.05 12.53
C GLU A 788 2.12 -42.16 13.84
N GLY A 789 2.63 -41.62 14.96
CA GLY A 789 2.02 -41.72 16.29
C GLY A 789 1.70 -40.36 16.94
N ALA A 790 1.55 -40.35 18.27
CA ALA A 790 1.24 -39.15 19.03
C ALA A 790 2.46 -38.21 19.26
N GLY A 791 3.68 -38.68 18.97
CA GLY A 791 4.92 -37.98 19.32
C GLY A 791 5.03 -36.56 18.73
N ARG A 792 4.52 -36.34 17.51
CA ARG A 792 4.47 -34.99 16.91
C ARG A 792 3.66 -34.01 17.75
N ASN A 793 2.50 -34.45 18.22
CA ASN A 793 1.60 -33.61 19.01
C ASN A 793 2.17 -33.36 20.41
N GLU A 794 2.88 -34.34 21.00
CA GLU A 794 3.54 -34.20 22.30
C GLU A 794 4.66 -33.15 22.29
N VAL A 795 5.49 -33.14 21.24
CA VAL A 795 6.56 -32.14 21.08
C VAL A 795 5.95 -30.78 20.73
N ARG A 796 4.97 -30.72 19.83
CA ARG A 796 4.28 -29.48 19.46
C ARG A 796 3.61 -28.81 20.66
N ALA A 797 2.82 -29.56 21.43
CA ALA A 797 2.13 -29.04 22.61
C ALA A 797 3.09 -28.57 23.72
N ALA A 798 4.32 -29.08 23.74
CA ALA A 798 5.37 -28.62 24.65
C ALA A 798 5.99 -27.28 24.20
N ALA A 799 6.21 -27.13 22.90
CA ALA A 799 6.87 -25.96 22.32
C ALA A 799 5.90 -24.77 22.12
N GLU A 800 4.62 -25.03 21.88
CA GLU A 800 3.63 -24.02 21.52
C GLU A 800 3.43 -22.91 22.57
N PRO A 801 3.27 -23.18 23.88
CA PRO A 801 3.08 -22.13 24.88
C PRO A 801 4.27 -21.18 24.96
N TRP A 802 5.48 -21.74 24.95
CA TRP A 802 6.70 -20.96 24.99
C TRP A 802 6.87 -20.12 23.72
N MET A 803 6.50 -20.67 22.56
CA MET A 803 6.58 -19.91 21.31
C MET A 803 5.60 -18.73 21.33
N LYS A 804 4.38 -18.92 21.86
CA LYS A 804 3.40 -17.83 22.00
C LYS A 804 3.93 -16.73 22.92
N GLU A 805 4.56 -17.08 24.02
CA GLU A 805 5.18 -16.11 24.95
C GLU A 805 6.36 -15.36 24.29
N SER A 806 7.23 -16.08 23.57
CA SER A 806 8.36 -15.50 22.86
C SER A 806 7.92 -14.53 21.75
N VAL A 807 6.91 -14.90 20.97
CA VAL A 807 6.30 -14.04 19.94
C VAL A 807 5.60 -12.83 20.57
N ALA A 808 4.89 -13.00 21.68
CA ALA A 808 4.23 -11.90 22.37
C ALA A 808 5.24 -10.87 22.88
N GLY A 809 6.32 -11.32 23.55
CA GLY A 809 7.38 -10.43 24.03
C GLY A 809 8.09 -9.69 22.90
N ALA A 810 8.44 -10.39 21.81
CA ALA A 810 9.10 -9.76 20.66
C ALA A 810 8.19 -8.76 19.93
N ALA A 811 6.88 -9.04 19.84
CA ALA A 811 5.91 -8.12 19.25
C ALA A 811 5.67 -6.88 20.14
N GLU A 812 5.58 -7.04 21.46
CA GLU A 812 5.38 -5.94 22.41
C GLU A 812 6.56 -4.96 22.44
N GLU A 813 7.80 -5.46 22.32
CA GLU A 813 8.99 -4.60 22.22
C GLU A 813 8.94 -3.70 20.97
N LEU A 814 8.55 -4.28 19.82
CA LEU A 814 8.45 -3.54 18.56
C LEU A 814 7.18 -2.71 18.44
N GLU A 815 6.13 -3.05 19.19
CA GLU A 815 4.88 -2.30 19.26
C GLU A 815 5.12 -0.86 19.70
N SER A 816 5.80 -0.64 20.83
CA SER A 816 6.11 0.72 21.30
C SER A 816 6.88 1.51 20.24
N PHE A 817 7.93 0.90 19.68
CA PHE A 817 8.75 1.53 18.65
C PHE A 817 7.93 1.96 17.42
N LEU A 818 7.11 1.05 16.88
CA LEU A 818 6.29 1.31 15.70
C LEU A 818 5.24 2.39 15.97
N LEU A 819 4.52 2.28 17.08
CA LEU A 819 3.45 3.22 17.43
C LEU A 819 4.01 4.62 17.71
N ASP A 820 5.16 4.72 18.39
CA ASP A 820 5.85 5.99 18.63
C ASP A 820 6.37 6.60 17.33
N PHE A 821 6.98 5.79 16.47
CA PHE A 821 7.50 6.22 15.16
C PHE A 821 6.40 6.78 14.26
N TYR A 822 5.27 6.08 14.14
CA TYR A 822 4.17 6.52 13.28
C TYR A 822 3.35 7.65 13.91
N ALA A 823 3.20 7.70 15.24
CA ALA A 823 2.59 8.85 15.91
C ALA A 823 3.42 10.12 15.68
N GLY A 824 4.75 10.05 15.84
CA GLY A 824 5.64 11.17 15.51
C GLY A 824 5.61 11.55 14.03
N SER A 825 5.40 10.58 13.14
CA SER A 825 5.21 10.84 11.70
C SER A 825 3.91 11.60 11.41
N VAL A 826 2.83 11.30 12.15
CA VAL A 826 1.56 12.04 12.09
C VAL A 826 1.75 13.46 12.61
N GLU A 827 2.41 13.65 13.75
CA GLU A 827 2.72 14.98 14.29
C GLU A 827 3.53 15.83 13.29
N ALA A 828 4.56 15.24 12.68
CA ALA A 828 5.34 15.91 11.64
C ALA A 828 4.48 16.26 10.42
N ALA A 829 3.55 15.39 10.02
CA ALA A 829 2.62 15.66 8.93
C ALA A 829 1.64 16.79 9.27
N LEU A 830 1.10 16.84 10.50
CA LEU A 830 0.25 17.94 10.97
C LEU A 830 1.01 19.27 11.02
N SER A 831 2.28 19.26 11.43
CA SER A 831 3.12 20.46 11.41
C SER A 831 3.32 20.96 9.98
N ARG A 832 3.70 20.07 9.04
CA ARG A 832 3.83 20.43 7.61
C ARG A 832 2.50 20.95 7.05
N ALA A 833 1.39 20.35 7.44
CA ALA A 833 0.08 20.78 7.02
C ALA A 833 -0.26 22.18 7.55
N GLY A 834 0.04 22.44 8.82
CA GLY A 834 -0.11 23.76 9.43
C GLY A 834 0.75 24.83 8.75
N ASP A 835 1.99 24.50 8.37
CA ASP A 835 2.89 25.41 7.65
C ASP A 835 2.38 25.73 6.23
N ALA A 836 1.91 24.73 5.50
CA ALA A 836 1.33 24.92 4.16
C ALA A 836 0.02 25.73 4.21
N LEU A 837 -0.86 25.49 5.20
CA LEU A 837 -2.05 26.32 5.41
C LEU A 837 -1.68 27.77 5.77
N ARG A 838 -0.63 27.97 6.60
CA ARG A 838 -0.13 29.31 6.95
C ARG A 838 0.38 30.05 5.71
N GLU A 839 1.13 29.36 4.87
CA GLU A 839 1.63 29.91 3.61
C GLU A 839 0.47 30.34 2.70
N SER A 840 -0.53 29.47 2.50
CA SER A 840 -1.72 29.79 1.70
C SER A 840 -2.48 31.02 2.22
N LEU A 841 -2.65 31.14 3.54
CA LEU A 841 -3.27 32.31 4.17
C LEU A 841 -2.45 33.59 3.98
N THR A 842 -1.12 33.49 4.08
CA THR A 842 -0.21 34.62 3.87
C THR A 842 -0.29 35.13 2.43
N GLU A 843 -0.34 34.22 1.45
CA GLU A 843 -0.51 34.56 0.04
C GLU A 843 -1.86 35.19 -0.24
N ARG A 844 -2.92 34.67 0.39
CA ARG A 844 -4.27 35.22 0.34
C ARG A 844 -4.32 36.64 0.92
N GLU A 845 -3.67 36.88 2.06
CA GLU A 845 -3.54 38.21 2.66
C GLU A 845 -2.77 39.16 1.75
N ALA A 846 -1.67 38.71 1.14
CA ALA A 846 -0.90 39.49 0.18
C ALA A 846 -1.72 39.84 -1.07
N ALA A 847 -2.50 38.89 -1.60
CA ALA A 847 -3.39 39.09 -2.73
C ALA A 847 -4.44 40.16 -2.43
N ILE A 848 -5.11 40.05 -1.28
CA ILE A 848 -6.16 40.99 -0.87
C ILE A 848 -5.56 42.37 -0.57
N THR A 849 -4.39 42.42 0.08
CA THR A 849 -3.68 43.68 0.35
C THR A 849 -3.32 44.40 -0.95
N GLU A 850 -2.83 43.68 -1.96
CA GLU A 850 -2.50 44.27 -3.26
C GLU A 850 -3.75 44.73 -4.03
N LEU A 851 -4.83 43.95 -3.97
CA LEU A 851 -6.15 44.35 -4.48
C LEU A 851 -6.65 45.65 -3.83
N LEU A 852 -6.42 45.79 -2.52
CA LEU A 852 -6.85 46.94 -1.73
C LEU A 852 -6.00 48.19 -1.96
N LYS A 853 -4.72 48.08 -2.34
CA LYS A 853 -3.87 49.25 -2.67
C LYS A 853 -4.33 50.02 -3.93
N GLY A 854 -5.09 49.37 -4.82
CA GLY A 854 -5.74 49.98 -5.99
C GLY A 854 -4.87 50.10 -7.25
N GLY A 855 -5.49 49.87 -8.42
CA GLY A 855 -4.86 49.90 -9.77
C GLY A 855 -5.64 49.05 -10.79
N ASP A 856 -5.03 48.74 -11.94
CA ASP A 856 -5.49 47.81 -13.00
C ASP A 856 -5.60 46.34 -12.53
N SER A 857 -5.76 46.07 -11.23
CA SER A 857 -5.68 44.73 -10.64
C SER A 857 -6.75 43.77 -11.17
N ALA A 858 -7.97 44.26 -11.44
CA ALA A 858 -9.02 43.45 -12.05
C ALA A 858 -8.72 43.09 -13.52
N GLU A 859 -8.10 43.99 -14.28
CA GLU A 859 -7.66 43.72 -15.65
C GLU A 859 -6.44 42.78 -15.69
N HIS A 860 -5.54 42.92 -14.72
CA HIS A 860 -4.40 42.03 -14.53
C HIS A 860 -4.83 40.59 -14.24
N TRP A 861 -5.69 40.37 -13.25
CA TRP A 861 -6.24 39.04 -12.94
C TRP A 861 -7.05 38.47 -14.11
N HIS A 862 -7.77 39.31 -14.85
CA HIS A 862 -8.48 38.88 -16.06
C HIS A 862 -7.53 38.40 -17.16
N ARG A 863 -6.42 39.12 -17.39
CA ARG A 863 -5.39 38.72 -18.37
C ARG A 863 -4.73 37.41 -17.96
N LEU A 864 -4.35 37.29 -16.69
CA LEU A 864 -3.70 36.10 -16.14
C LEU A 864 -4.60 34.86 -16.25
N SER A 865 -5.87 34.96 -15.84
CA SER A 865 -6.85 33.88 -16.00
C SER A 865 -7.03 33.50 -17.48
N GLY A 866 -7.07 34.48 -18.40
CA GLY A 866 -7.19 34.22 -19.84
C GLY A 866 -5.94 33.61 -20.48
N GLU A 867 -4.75 33.78 -19.90
CA GLU A 867 -3.52 33.09 -20.31
C GLU A 867 -3.48 31.66 -19.75
N LEU A 868 -3.88 31.46 -18.49
CA LEU A 868 -4.00 30.14 -17.88
C LEU A 868 -5.06 29.28 -18.58
N LEU A 869 -6.20 29.84 -18.97
CA LEU A 869 -7.21 29.14 -19.74
C LEU A 869 -6.68 28.65 -21.09
N ARG A 870 -5.85 29.45 -21.78
CA ARG A 870 -5.20 29.03 -23.02
C ARG A 870 -4.19 27.90 -22.81
N LEU A 871 -3.48 27.91 -21.68
CA LEU A 871 -2.59 26.81 -21.30
C LEU A 871 -3.38 25.55 -20.93
N GLU A 872 -4.51 25.68 -20.26
CA GLU A 872 -5.42 24.57 -19.94
C GLU A 872 -6.03 23.97 -21.22
N GLU A 873 -6.48 24.79 -22.17
CA GLU A 873 -6.94 24.33 -23.49
C GLU A 873 -5.80 23.64 -24.27
N ALA A 874 -4.56 24.14 -24.18
CA ALA A 874 -3.40 23.47 -24.76
C ALA A 874 -3.11 22.13 -24.06
N PHE A 875 -3.28 22.06 -22.75
CA PHE A 875 -3.17 20.83 -21.96
C PHE A 875 -4.24 19.81 -22.37
N ASP A 876 -5.49 20.25 -22.57
CA ASP A 876 -6.59 19.40 -23.01
C ASP A 876 -6.32 18.77 -24.37
N ASN A 877 -5.71 19.48 -25.30
CA ASN A 877 -5.29 18.91 -26.58
C ASN A 877 -4.19 17.82 -26.42
N ILE A 878 -3.40 17.84 -25.34
CA ILE A 878 -2.42 16.79 -25.04
C ILE A 878 -3.11 15.55 -24.47
N VAL A 879 -4.18 15.74 -23.68
CA VAL A 879 -4.96 14.67 -23.04
C VAL A 879 -5.96 14.03 -24.02
N ASP A 880 -6.66 14.82 -24.83
CA ASP A 880 -7.76 14.40 -25.71
C ASP A 880 -7.30 13.76 -27.03
N ASN A 881 -6.01 13.79 -27.35
CA ASN A 881 -5.43 13.04 -28.49
C ASN A 881 -5.51 11.50 -28.35
N ASP A 882 -6.33 11.01 -27.41
CA ASP A 882 -6.60 9.61 -27.08
C ASP A 882 -8.00 9.12 -27.55
N LEU A 883 -8.80 9.95 -28.25
CA LEU A 883 -10.10 9.55 -28.83
C LEU A 883 -10.05 9.35 -30.35
#